data_AF-A0A812U1H9-F1
#
_entry.id   AF-A0A812U1H9-F1
#
_cell.length_a   1.000
_cell.length_b   1.000
_cell.length_c   1.000
_cell.angle_alpha   90.00
_cell.angle_beta   90.00
_cell.angle_gamma   90.00
#
_symmetry.space_group_name_H-M   'P 1'
#
loop_
_entity.id
_entity.type
_entity.pdbx_description
1 polymer ?
#
loop_
_entity_poly.entity_id
_entity_poly.type
_entity_poly.pdbx_seq_one_letter_code
_entity_poly.pdbx_strand_id
1 'polypeptide(L)'
;MASSSEDPEPSSASDLGPDAERLEEKTLLRSMHRMRKDGLSAKKIGKYFGLSSDDVTARLNQHQESSELQVFAKPEPEVGDDIQEEAKRLLTDPEDLLCPIGKTLMEHPFVAQDGYTYEKNAIEEALRNKRCSPITNQPMGNQVVPNHDKKSAIVTYMETTVRKAVELAKSVPADIAEALLLKAEGFVRSKPPDSAARVNLLKLLQLRAALPSESRRETVEQLMSLVAEDPAKSVEEVAELLANFESWDVASHLCDRNKFDQEFVMFLQTSAHGPPVLPCAEMLEKELASRLAEALERERERALAAAKPKMPALVGHKTQTGGVVPSLEPVAGKLWEFVFCLSSVQASGIWVDGAALVLAALHTKLQVDLPNLSDEILSKALHFLKKREDACARAVELFRSDLCMASETKDSKTFRAELLMLLFKRHPEDGLALLSSFVADFDHEAQDNLLNILLQNVPEKGPVECTCQPALLKLLYARREQVPDELLPKLSLEPGHIQLLAPETSVALAQQLLMAERPAEGSRIAVIAAKAFESLGSTEKSERAFTLAYDMDHGNAEAAEGMLNVLLGHLEKKGQIEQERLLLTLLFEFKRRVPDHLLACLALEPREIRQLPPGASLALAEQLSDSKRHQEGAQLAVLAAEAFEASGLQEEADSAYARAHSMDRLNVDASNGLLSATSRSCRGLTALVKEQQATIDQLRKCTEQLVKEVEGLRNHVQSREGRGIIWDLSDEDLVEGFCKESPKINLENGSESKHVQAWICCRANGRGSSPTAAIFLQCNESCKIDCEISVDGKTETLSIESTEDYKTKFPFPSGLLEEKLGKISLRIKALKLEGGTVQYDY
;
A
#
# COMPACT_ATOMS: atom_id res chain seq x y z
N MET A 1 -77.31 -32.03 -18.79
CA MET A 1 -77.46 -31.62 -17.37
C MET A 1 -76.05 -31.26 -16.91
N ALA A 2 -75.67 -29.98 -17.04
CA ALA A 2 -75.69 -28.94 -15.99
C ALA A 2 -74.57 -29.19 -14.96
N SER A 3 -73.47 -28.42 -15.03
CA SER A 3 -73.14 -27.21 -14.21
C SER A 3 -71.99 -27.60 -13.25
N SER A 4 -70.96 -26.82 -12.94
CA SER A 4 -70.78 -25.38 -12.87
C SER A 4 -69.29 -25.04 -12.83
N SER A 5 -68.98 -23.87 -13.39
CA SER A 5 -67.77 -23.05 -13.22
C SER A 5 -67.57 -22.58 -11.78
N GLU A 6 -66.33 -22.60 -11.29
CA GLU A 6 -65.86 -21.73 -10.21
C GLU A 6 -64.55 -21.06 -10.64
N ASP A 7 -64.60 -19.74 -10.74
CA ASP A 7 -63.48 -18.81 -10.91
C ASP A 7 -62.64 -18.77 -9.61
N PRO A 8 -61.30 -18.62 -9.67
CA PRO A 8 -60.54 -18.21 -8.51
C PRO A 8 -60.55 -16.68 -8.38
N GLU A 9 -61.03 -16.20 -7.22
CA GLU A 9 -60.97 -14.81 -6.77
C GLU A 9 -59.52 -14.25 -6.72
N PRO A 10 -59.35 -12.92 -6.86
CA PRO A 10 -58.04 -12.27 -6.86
C PRO A 10 -57.43 -12.23 -5.47
N SER A 11 -56.20 -12.73 -5.33
CA SER A 11 -55.39 -12.63 -4.12
C SER A 11 -55.11 -11.16 -3.78
N SER A 12 -55.48 -10.79 -2.56
CA SER A 12 -55.22 -9.52 -1.89
C SER A 12 -53.74 -9.12 -1.96
N ALA A 13 -53.50 -7.88 -2.37
CA ALA A 13 -52.21 -7.20 -2.26
C ALA A 13 -51.94 -6.84 -0.79
N SER A 14 -51.10 -7.62 -0.11
CA SER A 14 -50.47 -7.24 1.16
C SER A 14 -49.27 -8.16 1.42
N ASP A 15 -48.16 -7.91 0.74
CA ASP A 15 -46.84 -8.42 1.14
C ASP A 15 -45.83 -7.27 0.94
N LEU A 16 -45.89 -6.29 1.85
CA LEU A 16 -44.79 -5.37 2.08
C LEU A 16 -43.83 -6.05 3.07
N GLY A 17 -42.54 -6.13 2.73
CA GLY A 17 -41.56 -6.79 3.58
C GLY A 17 -41.41 -6.13 4.97
N PRO A 18 -40.93 -6.88 5.98
CA PRO A 18 -40.90 -6.47 7.39
C PRO A 18 -40.06 -5.22 7.69
N ASP A 19 -39.17 -4.81 6.77
CA ASP A 19 -38.35 -3.62 6.91
C ASP A 19 -39.04 -2.33 6.40
N ALA A 20 -39.99 -2.45 5.46
CA ALA A 20 -40.80 -1.32 5.00
C ALA A 20 -41.82 -0.90 6.08
N GLU A 21 -42.48 -1.89 6.70
CA GLU A 21 -43.39 -1.68 7.83
C GLU A 21 -42.68 -1.01 9.01
N ARG A 22 -41.43 -1.39 9.31
CA ARG A 22 -40.61 -0.77 10.37
C ARG A 22 -40.26 0.69 10.12
N LEU A 23 -40.07 1.08 8.86
CA LEU A 23 -39.75 2.47 8.52
C LEU A 23 -41.02 3.33 8.61
N GLU A 24 -42.13 2.85 8.05
CA GLU A 24 -43.45 3.50 8.15
C GLU A 24 -43.92 3.64 9.61
N GLU A 25 -43.70 2.61 10.43
CA GLU A 25 -44.04 2.63 11.85
C GLU A 25 -43.21 3.68 12.62
N LYS A 26 -41.93 3.86 12.28
CA LYS A 26 -41.08 4.92 12.87
C LYS A 26 -41.54 6.32 12.47
N THR A 27 -41.94 6.54 11.21
CA THR A 27 -42.48 7.84 10.76
C THR A 27 -43.83 8.12 11.43
N LEU A 28 -44.71 7.12 11.50
CA LEU A 28 -46.00 7.20 12.17
C LEU A 28 -45.84 7.58 13.66
N LEU A 29 -44.95 6.89 14.39
CA LEU A 29 -44.65 7.16 15.79
C LEU A 29 -44.10 8.58 16.01
N ARG A 30 -43.19 9.05 15.15
CA ARG A 30 -42.65 10.42 15.22
C ARG A 30 -43.76 11.46 15.03
N SER A 31 -44.67 11.24 14.09
CA SER A 31 -45.82 12.11 13.86
C SER A 31 -46.78 12.11 15.05
N MET A 32 -47.05 10.95 15.67
CA MET A 32 -47.87 10.85 16.87
C MET A 32 -47.25 11.57 18.09
N HIS A 33 -45.93 11.41 18.32
CA HIS A 33 -45.22 12.13 19.38
C HIS A 33 -45.24 13.63 19.18
N ARG A 34 -45.12 14.10 17.92
CA ARG A 34 -45.20 15.51 17.56
C ARG A 34 -46.61 16.07 17.80
N MET A 35 -47.66 15.39 17.33
CA MET A 35 -49.05 15.82 17.58
C MET A 35 -49.38 15.88 19.08
N ARG A 36 -48.84 14.96 19.89
CA ARG A 36 -48.97 15.02 21.35
C ARG A 36 -48.20 16.19 21.96
N LYS A 37 -47.04 16.54 21.42
CA LYS A 37 -46.25 17.73 21.80
C LYS A 37 -46.97 19.05 21.42
N ASP A 38 -47.72 19.04 20.33
CA ASP A 38 -48.54 20.16 19.86
C ASP A 38 -49.89 20.30 20.60
N GLY A 39 -50.15 19.47 21.62
CA GLY A 39 -51.30 19.59 22.52
C GLY A 39 -52.52 18.73 22.16
N LEU A 40 -52.43 17.81 21.20
CA LEU A 40 -53.57 16.95 20.83
C LEU A 40 -53.80 15.81 21.82
N SER A 41 -55.08 15.59 22.14
CA SER A 41 -55.51 14.42 22.92
C SER A 41 -55.31 13.11 22.14
N ALA A 42 -55.02 12.02 22.85
CA ALA A 42 -54.86 10.68 22.26
C ALA A 42 -56.10 10.23 21.45
N LYS A 43 -57.30 10.70 21.84
CA LYS A 43 -58.56 10.45 21.11
C LYS A 43 -58.59 11.15 19.74
N LYS A 44 -58.11 12.39 19.65
CA LYS A 44 -58.00 13.13 18.38
C LYS A 44 -56.91 12.52 17.48
N ILE A 45 -55.76 12.14 18.06
CA ILE A 45 -54.66 11.47 17.34
C ILE A 45 -55.13 10.10 16.80
N GLY A 46 -55.86 9.33 17.60
CA GLY A 46 -56.39 8.02 17.19
C GLY A 46 -57.30 8.14 15.98
N LYS A 47 -58.23 9.09 15.98
CA LYS A 47 -59.07 9.37 14.81
C LYS A 47 -58.28 9.79 13.58
N TYR A 48 -57.21 10.57 13.73
CA TYR A 48 -56.37 11.02 12.62
C TYR A 48 -55.70 9.84 11.88
N PHE A 49 -55.20 8.86 12.64
CA PHE A 49 -54.50 7.68 12.08
C PHE A 49 -55.39 6.43 11.93
N GLY A 50 -56.70 6.52 12.23
CA GLY A 50 -57.59 5.35 12.22
C GLY A 50 -57.30 4.33 13.33
N LEU A 51 -56.67 4.76 14.43
CA LEU A 51 -56.27 3.93 15.58
C LEU A 51 -57.19 4.17 16.78
N SER A 52 -57.32 3.17 17.67
CA SER A 52 -58.03 3.39 18.93
C SER A 52 -57.25 4.32 19.86
N SER A 53 -57.95 5.03 20.76
CA SER A 53 -57.28 5.90 21.74
C SER A 53 -56.28 5.12 22.60
N ASP A 54 -56.56 3.84 22.88
CA ASP A 54 -55.72 2.98 23.70
C ASP A 54 -54.47 2.54 22.92
N ASP A 55 -54.60 2.21 21.63
CA ASP A 55 -53.47 1.88 20.76
C ASP A 55 -52.52 3.06 20.58
N VAL A 56 -53.06 4.27 20.45
CA VAL A 56 -52.26 5.49 20.38
C VAL A 56 -51.44 5.69 21.65
N THR A 57 -52.06 5.50 22.82
CA THR A 57 -51.32 5.60 24.10
C THR A 57 -50.30 4.48 24.27
N ALA A 58 -50.60 3.26 23.83
CA ALA A 58 -49.68 2.13 23.90
C ALA A 58 -48.43 2.35 23.05
N ARG A 59 -48.60 2.77 21.79
CA ARG A 59 -47.48 3.08 20.87
C ARG A 59 -46.61 4.23 21.38
N LEU A 60 -47.23 5.30 21.88
CA LEU A 60 -46.51 6.45 22.45
C LEU A 60 -45.73 6.11 23.74
N ASN A 61 -46.15 5.10 24.48
CA ASN A 61 -45.50 4.68 25.73
C ASN A 61 -44.41 3.62 25.49
N GLN A 62 -44.52 2.78 24.44
CA GLN A 62 -43.55 1.73 24.13
C GLN A 62 -42.14 2.24 23.74
N HIS A 63 -42.01 3.50 23.30
CA HIS A 63 -40.74 4.07 22.82
C HIS A 63 -40.11 5.12 23.77
N GLN A 64 -40.46 5.12 25.06
CA GLN A 64 -39.96 6.10 26.05
C GLN A 64 -38.57 5.81 26.68
N GLU A 65 -37.75 4.90 26.15
CA GLU A 65 -36.41 4.64 26.70
C GLU A 65 -35.27 5.25 25.86
N SER A 66 -35.13 6.59 25.92
CA SER A 66 -33.82 7.28 25.88
C SER A 66 -33.99 8.79 26.07
N SER A 67 -33.78 9.22 27.33
CA SER A 67 -33.29 10.51 27.81
C SER A 67 -33.34 11.73 26.87
N GLU A 68 -34.33 12.61 27.06
CA GLU A 68 -34.19 13.96 27.65
C GLU A 68 -35.55 14.68 27.59
N LEU A 69 -35.84 15.52 28.59
CA LEU A 69 -37.04 16.36 28.79
C LEU A 69 -38.22 15.73 29.55
N GLN A 70 -37.96 15.36 30.82
CA GLN A 70 -38.84 15.89 31.87
C GLN A 70 -38.53 17.39 32.03
N VAL A 71 -39.57 18.17 32.32
CA VAL A 71 -39.61 19.65 32.39
C VAL A 71 -39.88 20.29 31.03
N PHE A 72 -41.15 20.48 30.71
CA PHE A 72 -41.78 21.73 30.23
C PHE A 72 -43.21 21.39 29.78
N ALA A 73 -44.10 21.10 30.74
CA ALA A 73 -45.48 21.53 30.58
C ALA A 73 -45.44 23.07 30.68
N LYS A 74 -45.15 23.71 29.55
CA LYS A 74 -45.29 25.16 29.43
C LYS A 74 -46.81 25.41 29.57
N PRO A 75 -47.27 26.24 30.52
CA PRO A 75 -48.68 26.59 30.56
C PRO A 75 -49.05 27.16 29.20
N GLU A 76 -50.27 26.86 28.77
CA GLU A 76 -50.91 27.52 27.62
C GLU A 76 -50.57 29.01 27.68
N PRO A 77 -50.24 29.67 26.55
CA PRO A 77 -50.07 31.11 26.58
C PRO A 77 -51.33 31.69 27.22
N GLU A 78 -51.16 32.44 28.32
CA GLU A 78 -52.23 33.23 28.93
C GLU A 78 -52.58 34.34 27.93
N VAL A 79 -53.34 33.94 26.91
CA VAL A 79 -53.99 34.83 25.97
C VAL A 79 -55.08 35.51 26.79
N GLY A 80 -54.98 36.83 26.94
CA GLY A 80 -55.98 37.59 27.70
C GLY A 80 -57.39 37.23 27.23
N ASP A 81 -58.29 36.96 28.17
CA ASP A 81 -59.70 36.57 27.93
C ASP A 81 -60.38 37.47 26.87
N ASP A 82 -59.96 38.73 26.77
CA ASP A 82 -60.41 39.72 25.78
C ASP A 82 -60.22 39.27 24.32
N ILE A 83 -59.10 38.64 23.98
CA ILE A 83 -58.80 38.18 22.61
C ILE A 83 -59.65 36.96 22.27
N GLN A 84 -59.86 36.06 23.23
CA GLN A 84 -60.69 34.88 23.05
C GLN A 84 -62.17 35.25 22.90
N GLU A 85 -62.65 36.24 23.66
CA GLU A 85 -64.02 36.74 23.53
C GLU A 85 -64.26 37.46 22.20
N GLU A 86 -63.30 38.27 21.71
CA GLU A 86 -63.40 38.87 20.37
C GLU A 86 -63.42 37.80 19.26
N ALA A 87 -62.63 36.75 19.40
CA ALA A 87 -62.65 35.61 18.49
C ALA A 87 -64.00 34.87 18.50
N LYS A 88 -64.60 34.61 19.67
CA LYS A 88 -65.93 34.01 19.78
C LYS A 88 -67.03 34.89 19.17
N ARG A 89 -66.93 36.21 19.31
CA ARG A 89 -67.87 37.15 18.68
C ARG A 89 -67.86 37.05 17.16
N LEU A 90 -66.69 36.89 16.55
CA LEU A 90 -66.55 36.74 15.10
C LEU A 90 -67.15 35.43 14.55
N LEU A 91 -67.25 34.38 15.38
CA LEU A 91 -67.93 33.14 15.01
C LEU A 91 -69.44 33.34 14.86
N THR A 92 -70.03 34.34 15.52
CA THR A 92 -71.47 34.62 15.47
C THR A 92 -71.77 35.72 14.45
N ASP A 93 -72.75 35.50 13.60
CA ASP A 93 -73.18 36.52 12.63
C ASP A 93 -74.05 37.61 13.30
N PRO A 94 -73.91 38.90 12.94
CA PRO A 94 -74.74 39.96 13.47
C PRO A 94 -76.21 39.77 13.08
N GLU A 95 -77.13 39.85 14.06
CA GLU A 95 -78.57 39.66 13.83
C GLU A 95 -79.15 40.58 12.74
N ASP A 96 -78.63 41.81 12.64
CA ASP A 96 -79.04 42.82 11.65
C ASP A 96 -78.71 42.46 10.20
N LEU A 97 -77.88 41.45 9.97
CA LEU A 97 -77.44 40.97 8.66
C LEU A 97 -78.03 39.60 8.31
N LEU A 98 -78.73 38.96 9.24
CA LEU A 98 -79.38 37.66 9.04
C LEU A 98 -80.74 37.84 8.37
N CYS A 99 -81.10 36.88 7.51
CA CYS A 99 -82.44 36.79 6.96
C CYS A 99 -83.44 36.45 8.09
N PRO A 100 -84.51 37.22 8.31
CA PRO A 100 -85.49 36.93 9.35
C PRO A 100 -86.17 35.56 9.21
N ILE A 101 -86.31 35.08 7.97
CA ILE A 101 -86.89 33.77 7.61
C ILE A 101 -85.83 32.67 7.72
N GLY A 102 -84.71 32.82 7.00
CA GLY A 102 -83.69 31.78 6.86
C GLY A 102 -82.74 31.66 8.05
N LYS A 103 -82.65 32.69 8.89
CA LYS A 103 -81.70 32.81 10.02
C LYS A 103 -80.22 32.61 9.62
N THR A 104 -79.90 32.83 8.35
CA THR A 104 -78.54 32.80 7.78
C THR A 104 -78.18 34.18 7.21
N LEU A 105 -76.88 34.44 7.05
CA LEU A 105 -76.38 35.67 6.43
C LEU A 105 -76.98 35.82 5.01
N MET A 106 -77.49 37.00 4.68
CA MET A 106 -78.11 37.24 3.37
C MET A 106 -77.05 37.39 2.27
N GLU A 107 -77.20 36.65 1.17
CA GLU A 107 -76.38 36.78 -0.03
C GLU A 107 -76.99 37.83 -0.98
N HIS A 108 -78.32 37.78 -1.13
CA HIS A 108 -79.09 38.72 -1.94
C HIS A 108 -80.15 39.41 -1.07
N PRO A 109 -79.76 40.45 -0.30
CA PRO A 109 -80.69 41.18 0.56
C PRO A 109 -81.68 42.00 -0.25
N PHE A 110 -82.97 41.75 -0.08
CA PHE A 110 -84.08 42.44 -0.74
C PHE A 110 -85.06 42.98 0.31
N VAL A 111 -85.47 44.23 0.18
CA VAL A 111 -86.51 44.85 1.00
C VAL A 111 -87.88 44.48 0.46
N ALA A 112 -88.76 43.97 1.32
CA ALA A 112 -90.17 43.74 1.00
C ALA A 112 -91.03 44.96 1.38
N GLN A 113 -92.32 44.96 1.02
CA GLN A 113 -93.22 46.10 1.27
C GLN A 113 -93.42 46.44 2.75
N ASP A 114 -93.14 45.51 3.64
CA ASP A 114 -93.17 45.70 5.09
C ASP A 114 -91.95 46.50 5.63
N GLY A 115 -91.00 46.84 4.76
CA GLY A 115 -89.78 47.59 5.11
C GLY A 115 -88.64 46.74 5.64
N TYR A 116 -88.83 45.42 5.77
CA TYR A 116 -87.79 44.51 6.24
C TYR A 116 -86.99 43.91 5.09
N THR A 117 -85.73 43.58 5.38
CA THR A 117 -84.81 42.97 4.41
C THR A 117 -84.75 41.47 4.63
N TYR A 118 -84.84 40.71 3.54
CA TYR A 118 -84.82 39.25 3.52
C TYR A 118 -83.86 38.75 2.44
N GLU A 119 -83.45 37.49 2.54
CA GLU A 119 -82.84 36.78 1.42
C GLU A 119 -83.87 36.63 0.29
N LYS A 120 -83.48 36.98 -0.95
CA LYS A 120 -84.36 37.02 -2.12
C LYS A 120 -85.18 35.72 -2.28
N ASN A 121 -84.50 34.58 -2.26
CA ASN A 121 -85.14 33.28 -2.49
C ASN A 121 -86.15 32.96 -1.37
N ALA A 122 -85.79 33.26 -0.12
CA ALA A 122 -86.63 32.98 1.05
C ALA A 122 -87.91 33.83 1.06
N ILE A 123 -87.83 35.12 0.70
CA ILE A 123 -89.00 35.99 0.67
C ILE A 123 -89.90 35.72 -0.53
N GLU A 124 -89.33 35.43 -1.70
CA GLU A 124 -90.12 35.03 -2.87
C GLU A 124 -90.92 33.76 -2.60
N GLU A 125 -90.32 32.77 -1.94
CA GLU A 125 -91.02 31.55 -1.54
C GLU A 125 -92.08 31.78 -0.46
N ALA A 126 -91.75 32.57 0.58
CA ALA A 126 -92.70 32.92 1.63
C ALA A 126 -93.94 33.63 1.06
N LEU A 127 -93.75 34.56 0.11
CA LEU A 127 -94.82 35.30 -0.55
C LEU A 127 -95.61 34.45 -1.56
N ARG A 128 -94.98 33.44 -2.17
CA ARG A 128 -95.69 32.41 -2.97
C ARG A 128 -96.64 31.59 -2.10
N ASN A 129 -96.21 31.23 -0.88
CA ASN A 129 -96.98 30.40 0.03
C ASN A 129 -98.06 31.18 0.78
N LYS A 130 -97.75 32.39 1.28
CA LYS A 130 -98.66 33.23 2.05
C LYS A 130 -98.37 34.71 1.78
N ARG A 131 -99.35 35.45 1.23
CA ARG A 131 -99.24 36.89 0.92
C ARG A 131 -99.34 37.80 2.17
N CYS A 132 -98.51 37.52 3.17
CA CYS A 132 -98.39 38.29 4.40
C CYS A 132 -96.91 38.52 4.73
N SER A 133 -96.61 39.58 5.48
CA SER A 133 -95.28 39.80 6.06
C SER A 133 -94.89 38.62 6.97
N PRO A 134 -93.71 38.01 6.78
CA PRO A 134 -93.18 37.00 7.68
C PRO A 134 -92.97 37.49 9.12
N ILE A 135 -92.82 38.80 9.32
CA ILE A 135 -92.56 39.40 10.64
C ILE A 135 -93.84 39.91 11.28
N THR A 136 -94.63 40.73 10.56
CA THR A 136 -95.81 41.40 11.15
C THR A 136 -97.10 40.62 10.95
N ASN A 137 -97.09 39.56 10.14
CA ASN A 137 -98.26 38.81 9.69
C ASN A 137 -99.34 39.67 8.96
N GLN A 138 -99.03 40.92 8.62
CA GLN A 138 -99.96 41.79 7.89
C GLN A 138 -99.97 41.44 6.39
N PRO A 139 -101.11 41.57 5.68
CA PRO A 139 -101.17 41.33 4.24
C PRO A 139 -100.20 42.24 3.48
N MET A 140 -99.40 41.68 2.58
CA MET A 140 -98.49 42.46 1.73
C MET A 140 -98.39 41.90 0.31
N GLY A 141 -98.02 42.75 -0.64
CA GLY A 141 -97.81 42.39 -2.04
C GLY A 141 -96.55 41.58 -2.27
N ASN A 142 -96.30 41.22 -3.54
CA ASN A 142 -95.15 40.41 -3.96
C ASN A 142 -93.95 41.25 -4.43
N GLN A 143 -93.97 42.56 -4.25
CA GLN A 143 -92.90 43.44 -4.70
C GLN A 143 -91.75 43.43 -3.71
N VAL A 144 -90.55 43.10 -4.21
CA VAL A 144 -89.30 43.13 -3.47
C VAL A 144 -88.26 43.94 -4.24
N VAL A 145 -87.47 44.76 -3.54
CA VAL A 145 -86.48 45.66 -4.14
C VAL A 145 -85.10 45.34 -3.57
N PRO A 146 -84.03 45.27 -4.39
CA PRO A 146 -82.67 45.03 -3.88
C PRO A 146 -82.25 46.06 -2.82
N ASN A 147 -81.67 45.61 -1.71
CA ASN A 147 -81.09 46.46 -0.68
C ASN A 147 -79.57 46.57 -0.85
N HIS A 148 -79.12 47.56 -1.62
CA HIS A 148 -77.69 47.76 -1.89
C HIS A 148 -76.89 48.18 -0.64
N ASP A 149 -77.50 48.91 0.29
CA ASP A 149 -76.84 49.32 1.54
C ASP A 149 -76.59 48.12 2.44
N LYS A 150 -77.59 47.25 2.63
CA LYS A 150 -77.41 45.99 3.37
C LYS A 150 -76.43 45.07 2.66
N LYS A 151 -76.47 44.97 1.33
CA LYS A 151 -75.49 44.19 0.57
C LYS A 151 -74.07 44.68 0.82
N SER A 152 -73.85 45.99 0.80
CA SER A 152 -72.54 46.59 1.06
C SER A 152 -72.07 46.32 2.49
N ALA A 153 -72.96 46.47 3.49
CA ALA A 153 -72.67 46.16 4.88
C ALA A 153 -72.28 44.69 5.11
N ILE A 154 -72.95 43.75 4.42
CA ILE A 154 -72.64 42.31 4.48
C ILE A 154 -71.26 42.04 3.88
N VAL A 155 -70.94 42.61 2.72
CA VAL A 155 -69.62 42.45 2.10
C VAL A 155 -68.51 43.00 3.01
N THR A 156 -68.71 44.20 3.60
CA THR A 156 -67.76 44.78 4.56
C THR A 156 -67.60 43.91 5.81
N TYR A 157 -68.69 43.32 6.31
CA TYR A 157 -68.64 42.38 7.44
C TYR A 157 -67.82 41.13 7.09
N MET A 158 -68.05 40.52 5.93
CA MET A 158 -67.31 39.34 5.47
C MET A 158 -65.82 39.65 5.35
N GLU A 159 -65.45 40.77 4.72
CA GLU A 159 -64.05 41.20 4.55
C GLU A 159 -63.36 41.49 5.89
N THR A 160 -64.05 42.19 6.78
CA THR A 160 -63.54 42.48 8.12
C THR A 160 -63.35 41.21 8.93
N THR A 161 -64.27 40.25 8.80
CA THR A 161 -64.20 38.95 9.48
C THR A 161 -63.04 38.10 8.95
N VAL A 162 -62.84 38.03 7.63
CA VAL A 162 -61.69 37.32 7.03
C VAL A 162 -60.38 37.92 7.51
N ARG A 163 -60.23 39.25 7.47
CA ARG A 163 -59.00 39.93 7.92
C ARG A 163 -58.73 39.66 9.41
N LYS A 164 -59.74 39.87 10.27
CA LYS A 164 -59.60 39.63 11.72
C LYS A 164 -59.34 38.15 12.04
N ALA A 165 -59.95 37.22 11.30
CA ALA A 165 -59.71 35.79 11.49
C ALA A 165 -58.25 35.41 11.20
N VAL A 166 -57.65 35.95 10.14
CA VAL A 166 -56.22 35.76 9.82
C VAL A 166 -55.30 36.33 10.91
N GLU A 167 -55.63 37.52 11.44
CA GLU A 167 -54.87 38.18 12.51
C GLU A 167 -54.94 37.40 13.83
N LEU A 168 -56.14 36.94 14.21
CA LEU A 168 -56.40 36.26 15.48
C LEU A 168 -56.02 34.78 15.47
N ALA A 169 -55.97 34.12 14.31
CA ALA A 169 -55.70 32.69 14.21
C ALA A 169 -54.38 32.25 14.87
N LYS A 170 -53.39 33.15 14.98
CA LYS A 170 -52.09 32.87 15.62
C LYS A 170 -52.11 33.03 17.14
N SER A 171 -53.08 33.76 17.69
CA SER A 171 -53.14 34.15 19.10
C SER A 171 -54.25 33.47 19.88
N VAL A 172 -55.09 32.64 19.25
CA VAL A 172 -56.20 31.93 19.91
C VAL A 172 -55.99 30.41 19.89
N PRO A 173 -56.63 29.66 20.82
CA PRO A 173 -56.54 28.20 20.86
C PRO A 173 -56.92 27.54 19.53
N ALA A 174 -56.28 26.41 19.19
CA ALA A 174 -56.40 25.75 17.89
C ALA A 174 -57.86 25.44 17.49
N ASP A 175 -58.71 25.03 18.44
CA ASP A 175 -60.12 24.73 18.19
C ASP A 175 -60.91 25.98 17.77
N ILE A 176 -60.63 27.15 18.37
CA ILE A 176 -61.27 28.43 18.02
C ILE A 176 -60.70 28.96 16.69
N ALA A 177 -59.38 28.84 16.50
CA ALA A 177 -58.70 29.24 15.28
C ALA A 177 -59.22 28.45 14.07
N GLU A 178 -59.41 27.13 14.20
CA GLU A 178 -59.96 26.30 13.12
C GLU A 178 -61.37 26.73 12.73
N ALA A 179 -62.25 26.94 13.71
CA ALA A 179 -63.63 27.39 13.45
C ALA A 179 -63.67 28.76 12.77
N LEU A 180 -62.80 29.70 13.19
CA LEU A 180 -62.71 31.02 12.59
C LEU A 180 -62.21 30.98 11.15
N LEU A 181 -61.15 30.20 10.90
CA LEU A 181 -60.57 30.08 9.56
C LEU A 181 -61.52 29.34 8.60
N LEU A 182 -62.26 28.33 9.08
CA LEU A 182 -63.32 27.66 8.30
C LEU A 182 -64.42 28.64 7.88
N LYS A 183 -64.87 29.50 8.80
CA LYS A 183 -65.88 30.53 8.50
C LYS A 183 -65.34 31.54 7.48
N ALA A 184 -64.10 32.01 7.68
CA ALA A 184 -63.44 32.93 6.76
C ALA A 184 -63.26 32.31 5.36
N GLU A 185 -62.91 31.02 5.27
CA GLU A 185 -62.81 30.29 4.01
C GLU A 185 -64.15 30.25 3.27
N GLY A 186 -65.25 29.97 3.97
CA GLY A 186 -66.59 30.00 3.40
C GLY A 186 -66.93 31.36 2.77
N PHE A 187 -66.54 32.45 3.42
CA PHE A 187 -66.74 33.81 2.91
C PHE A 187 -65.87 34.17 1.70
N VAL A 188 -64.67 33.61 1.59
CA VAL A 188 -63.82 33.81 0.41
C VAL A 188 -64.33 32.96 -0.76
N ARG A 189 -64.75 31.71 -0.53
CA ARG A 189 -65.28 30.82 -1.56
C ARG A 189 -66.62 31.28 -2.15
N SER A 190 -67.42 32.04 -1.41
CA SER A 190 -68.66 32.62 -1.92
C SER A 190 -68.45 33.79 -2.89
N LYS A 191 -67.23 34.34 -2.96
CA LYS A 191 -66.86 35.38 -3.95
C LYS A 191 -66.43 34.72 -5.27
N PRO A 192 -66.60 35.40 -6.42
CA PRO A 192 -66.07 34.90 -7.70
C PRO A 192 -64.55 34.70 -7.59
N PRO A 193 -63.98 33.70 -8.30
CA PRO A 193 -62.55 33.40 -8.25
C PRO A 193 -61.76 34.50 -8.97
N ASP A 194 -61.40 35.55 -8.24
CA ASP A 194 -60.48 36.60 -8.66
C ASP A 194 -59.09 36.41 -8.02
N SER A 195 -58.09 37.19 -8.47
CA SER A 195 -56.73 37.07 -7.97
C SER A 195 -56.62 37.34 -6.46
N ALA A 196 -57.44 38.24 -5.93
CA ALA A 196 -57.46 38.57 -4.50
C ALA A 196 -58.08 37.46 -3.65
N ALA A 197 -59.18 36.85 -4.09
CA ALA A 197 -59.81 35.70 -3.44
C ALA A 197 -58.86 34.51 -3.42
N ARG A 198 -58.13 34.26 -4.51
CA ARG A 198 -57.12 33.19 -4.56
C ARG A 198 -56.01 33.38 -3.52
N VAL A 199 -55.43 34.58 -3.42
CA VAL A 199 -54.37 34.87 -2.43
C VAL A 199 -54.90 34.73 -1.00
N ASN A 200 -56.10 35.25 -0.72
CA ASN A 200 -56.71 35.10 0.61
C ASN A 200 -57.00 33.63 0.93
N LEU A 201 -57.47 32.84 -0.05
CA LEU A 201 -57.74 31.42 0.13
C LEU A 201 -56.46 30.62 0.41
N LEU A 202 -55.38 30.87 -0.34
CA LEU A 202 -54.07 30.27 -0.08
C LEU A 202 -53.60 30.59 1.35
N LYS A 203 -53.77 31.84 1.80
CA LYS A 203 -53.35 32.23 3.15
C LYS A 203 -54.18 31.56 4.25
N LEU A 204 -55.48 31.44 4.05
CA LEU A 204 -56.37 30.73 4.98
C LEU A 204 -56.04 29.24 5.05
N LEU A 205 -55.84 28.59 3.90
CA LEU A 205 -55.48 27.16 3.84
C LEU A 205 -54.10 26.90 4.46
N GLN A 206 -53.11 27.77 4.28
CA GLN A 206 -51.82 27.68 4.98
C GLN A 206 -51.99 27.70 6.50
N LEU A 207 -52.77 28.66 7.02
CA LEU A 207 -53.01 28.77 8.47
C LEU A 207 -53.79 27.56 9.00
N ARG A 208 -54.75 27.04 8.25
CA ARG A 208 -55.49 25.82 8.61
C ARG A 208 -54.60 24.58 8.56
N ALA A 209 -53.70 24.45 7.56
CA ALA A 209 -52.76 23.34 7.46
C ALA A 209 -51.75 23.32 8.63
N ALA A 210 -51.34 24.50 9.10
CA ALA A 210 -50.50 24.64 10.28
C ALA A 210 -51.21 24.18 11.57
N LEU A 211 -52.55 24.31 11.66
CA LEU A 211 -53.30 23.89 12.82
C LEU A 211 -53.47 22.35 12.86
N PRO A 212 -53.37 21.74 14.05
CA PRO A 212 -53.56 20.30 14.20
C PRO A 212 -55.04 19.94 14.27
N SER A 213 -55.63 19.69 13.10
CA SER A 213 -57.04 19.35 12.94
C SER A 213 -57.29 18.00 12.26
N GLU A 214 -58.50 17.45 12.44
CA GLU A 214 -58.96 16.26 11.71
C GLU A 214 -59.02 16.51 10.19
N SER A 215 -59.24 17.76 9.78
CA SER A 215 -59.36 18.18 8.38
C SER A 215 -58.02 18.57 7.72
N ARG A 216 -56.89 18.45 8.43
CA ARG A 216 -55.57 18.90 7.94
C ARG A 216 -55.18 18.24 6.63
N ARG A 217 -55.38 16.92 6.48
CA ARG A 217 -55.04 16.17 5.27
C ARG A 217 -55.76 16.71 4.03
N GLU A 218 -57.07 16.92 4.15
CA GLU A 218 -57.88 17.51 3.08
C GLU A 218 -57.48 18.97 2.79
N THR A 219 -57.13 19.73 3.84
CA THR A 219 -56.68 21.11 3.72
C THR A 219 -55.35 21.22 2.96
N VAL A 220 -54.38 20.36 3.29
CA VAL A 220 -53.08 20.28 2.61
C VAL A 220 -53.27 19.87 1.15
N GLU A 221 -54.14 18.91 0.89
CA GLU A 221 -54.49 18.51 -0.48
C GLU A 221 -55.07 19.67 -1.29
N GLN A 222 -56.04 20.40 -0.75
CA GLN A 222 -56.64 21.58 -1.39
C GLN A 222 -55.60 22.70 -1.61
N LEU A 223 -54.71 22.93 -0.65
CA LEU A 223 -53.61 23.88 -0.77
C LEU A 223 -52.67 23.47 -1.93
N MET A 224 -52.26 22.20 -1.98
CA MET A 224 -51.40 21.68 -3.04
C MET A 224 -52.07 21.77 -4.41
N SER A 225 -53.37 21.46 -4.53
CA SER A 225 -54.10 21.59 -5.80
C SER A 225 -54.12 23.04 -6.28
N LEU A 226 -54.37 24.00 -5.39
CA LEU A 226 -54.32 25.43 -5.76
C LEU A 226 -52.90 25.85 -6.14
N VAL A 227 -51.87 25.44 -5.40
CA VAL A 227 -50.48 25.77 -5.72
C VAL A 227 -50.06 25.17 -7.06
N ALA A 228 -50.51 23.95 -7.39
CA ALA A 228 -50.22 23.27 -8.65
C ALA A 228 -50.84 23.97 -9.88
N GLU A 229 -51.95 24.70 -9.73
CA GLU A 229 -52.56 25.47 -10.84
C GLU A 229 -51.67 26.63 -11.34
N ASP A 230 -50.91 27.27 -10.45
CA ASP A 230 -49.98 28.37 -10.82
C ASP A 230 -48.79 28.42 -9.83
N PRO A 231 -47.80 27.52 -9.99
CA PRO A 231 -46.68 27.39 -9.06
C PRO A 231 -45.74 28.61 -9.10
N ALA A 232 -45.62 29.26 -10.26
CA ALA A 232 -44.74 30.43 -10.44
C ALA A 232 -45.22 31.67 -9.66
N LYS A 233 -46.53 31.80 -9.41
CA LYS A 233 -47.10 32.89 -8.60
C LYS A 233 -47.21 32.57 -7.12
N SER A 234 -46.92 31.33 -6.71
CA SER A 234 -47.15 30.81 -5.36
C SER A 234 -45.83 30.45 -4.65
N VAL A 235 -44.78 31.26 -4.84
CA VAL A 235 -43.42 30.95 -4.37
C VAL A 235 -43.33 30.91 -2.83
N GLU A 236 -44.04 31.80 -2.15
CA GLU A 236 -44.10 31.82 -0.67
C GLU A 236 -44.80 30.56 -0.14
N GLU A 237 -45.89 30.15 -0.79
CA GLU A 237 -46.65 28.94 -0.46
C GLU A 237 -45.80 27.68 -0.67
N VAL A 238 -45.03 27.63 -1.76
CA VAL A 238 -44.13 26.53 -2.07
C VAL A 238 -43.03 26.44 -1.02
N ALA A 239 -42.45 27.57 -0.59
CA ALA A 239 -41.47 27.58 0.48
C ALA A 239 -42.05 27.08 1.82
N GLU A 240 -43.29 27.47 2.14
CA GLU A 240 -43.98 27.03 3.36
C GLU A 240 -44.33 25.53 3.32
N LEU A 241 -44.78 25.02 2.16
CA LEU A 241 -45.03 23.60 1.91
C LEU A 241 -43.75 22.78 2.10
N LEU A 242 -42.63 23.25 1.56
CA LEU A 242 -41.33 22.60 1.66
C LEU A 242 -40.75 22.67 3.10
N ALA A 243 -40.98 23.77 3.82
CA ALA A 243 -40.58 23.90 5.21
C ALA A 243 -41.35 22.94 6.15
N ASN A 244 -42.60 22.62 5.79
CA ASN A 244 -43.49 21.74 6.55
C ASN A 244 -43.70 20.37 5.90
N PHE A 245 -42.81 19.95 4.98
CA PHE A 245 -42.99 18.77 4.14
C PHE A 245 -43.27 17.49 4.94
N GLU A 246 -42.52 17.26 6.03
CA GLU A 246 -42.73 16.13 6.93
C GLU A 246 -43.95 16.32 7.86
N SER A 247 -44.17 17.52 8.40
CA SER A 247 -45.27 17.78 9.36
C SER A 247 -46.64 17.70 8.71
N TRP A 248 -46.72 18.05 7.42
CA TRP A 248 -47.95 18.04 6.64
C TRP A 248 -48.11 16.76 5.79
N ASP A 249 -47.17 15.81 5.90
CA ASP A 249 -47.17 14.55 5.14
C ASP A 249 -47.32 14.75 3.62
N VAL A 250 -46.62 15.76 3.09
CA VAL A 250 -46.74 16.17 1.67
C VAL A 250 -46.35 15.03 0.73
N ALA A 251 -45.42 14.15 1.14
CA ALA A 251 -44.99 13.00 0.35
C ALA A 251 -46.14 12.03 0.01
N SER A 252 -47.07 11.79 0.95
CA SER A 252 -48.18 10.86 0.71
C SER A 252 -49.18 11.41 -0.30
N HIS A 253 -49.35 12.74 -0.33
CA HIS A 253 -50.19 13.43 -1.32
C HIS A 253 -49.58 13.41 -2.72
N LEU A 254 -48.25 13.55 -2.84
CA LEU A 254 -47.55 13.48 -4.12
C LEU A 254 -47.56 12.06 -4.73
N CYS A 255 -47.83 11.04 -3.93
CA CYS A 255 -48.02 9.67 -4.42
C CYS A 255 -49.35 9.51 -5.20
N ASP A 256 -50.33 10.41 -5.05
CA ASP A 256 -51.59 10.37 -5.81
C ASP A 256 -51.42 10.99 -7.21
N ARG A 257 -51.11 10.11 -8.16
CA ARG A 257 -50.66 10.47 -9.52
C ARG A 257 -51.75 11.04 -10.43
N ASN A 258 -53.02 10.86 -10.09
CA ASN A 258 -54.11 11.42 -10.86
C ASN A 258 -54.30 12.91 -10.60
N LYS A 259 -53.69 13.44 -9.53
CA LYS A 259 -53.89 14.82 -9.07
C LYS A 259 -52.70 15.73 -9.35
N PHE A 260 -51.46 15.20 -9.33
CA PHE A 260 -50.24 16.00 -9.47
C PHE A 260 -49.30 15.44 -10.53
N ASP A 261 -49.05 16.25 -11.57
CA ASP A 261 -48.21 15.88 -12.71
C ASP A 261 -46.71 15.85 -12.36
N GLN A 262 -45.89 15.38 -13.31
CA GLN A 262 -44.44 15.30 -13.14
C GLN A 262 -43.78 16.69 -13.14
N GLU A 263 -44.35 17.67 -13.85
CA GLU A 263 -43.82 19.03 -13.93
C GLU A 263 -43.90 19.75 -12.59
N PHE A 264 -45.00 19.58 -11.86
CA PHE A 264 -45.17 20.13 -10.52
C PHE A 264 -44.15 19.55 -9.52
N VAL A 265 -43.89 18.24 -9.55
CA VAL A 265 -42.90 17.62 -8.65
C VAL A 265 -41.48 18.08 -8.99
N MET A 266 -41.15 18.21 -10.28
CA MET A 266 -39.87 18.80 -10.72
C MET A 266 -39.72 20.24 -10.24
N PHE A 267 -40.80 21.03 -10.29
CA PHE A 267 -40.81 22.40 -9.78
C PHE A 267 -40.55 22.46 -8.26
N LEU A 268 -41.18 21.57 -7.48
CA LEU A 268 -40.94 21.45 -6.04
C LEU A 268 -39.49 21.07 -5.73
N GLN A 269 -38.92 20.12 -6.48
CA GLN A 269 -37.52 19.70 -6.31
C GLN A 269 -36.54 20.83 -6.66
N THR A 270 -36.80 21.58 -7.74
CA THR A 270 -36.00 22.76 -8.11
C THR A 270 -36.14 23.89 -7.09
N SER A 271 -37.27 23.97 -6.39
CA SER A 271 -37.51 24.99 -5.36
C SER A 271 -36.96 24.59 -3.98
N ALA A 272 -36.56 23.32 -3.81
CA ALA A 272 -36.03 22.77 -2.57
C ALA A 272 -34.56 23.13 -2.36
N HIS A 273 -34.28 24.41 -2.08
CA HIS A 273 -32.93 24.91 -1.85
C HIS A 273 -32.78 25.55 -0.45
N GLY A 274 -31.81 25.07 0.33
CA GLY A 274 -31.44 25.57 1.67
C GLY A 274 -31.93 24.71 2.86
N PRO A 275 -31.26 24.76 4.03
CA PRO A 275 -31.75 24.12 5.25
C PRO A 275 -32.97 24.88 5.79
N PRO A 276 -34.09 24.21 6.17
CA PRO A 276 -34.24 22.81 6.57
C PRO A 276 -34.76 21.85 5.47
N VAL A 277 -34.77 22.26 4.20
CA VAL A 277 -35.46 21.56 3.09
C VAL A 277 -34.67 20.36 2.52
N LEU A 278 -33.40 20.20 2.92
CA LEU A 278 -32.51 19.12 2.43
C LEU A 278 -33.08 17.69 2.55
N PRO A 279 -33.71 17.27 3.67
CA PRO A 279 -34.32 15.93 3.77
C PRO A 279 -35.51 15.74 2.82
N CYS A 280 -36.20 16.84 2.49
CA CYS A 280 -37.38 16.82 1.62
C CYS A 280 -36.98 16.69 0.15
N ALA A 281 -35.84 17.26 -0.23
CA ALA A 281 -35.26 17.12 -1.56
C ALA A 281 -34.99 15.65 -1.93
N GLU A 282 -34.41 14.87 -1.01
CA GLU A 282 -34.16 13.44 -1.23
C GLU A 282 -35.47 12.65 -1.46
N MET A 283 -36.52 12.95 -0.68
CA MET A 283 -37.83 12.31 -0.86
C MET A 283 -38.48 12.66 -2.21
N LEU A 284 -38.37 13.92 -2.64
CA LEU A 284 -38.84 14.36 -3.95
C LEU A 284 -38.04 13.72 -5.09
N GLU A 285 -36.72 13.59 -4.94
CA GLU A 285 -35.86 12.93 -5.90
C GLU A 285 -36.20 11.43 -6.05
N LYS A 286 -36.47 10.72 -4.94
CA LYS A 286 -36.95 9.32 -4.96
C LYS A 286 -38.29 9.19 -5.67
N GLU A 287 -39.23 10.10 -5.43
CA GLU A 287 -40.52 10.10 -6.14
C GLU A 287 -40.34 10.35 -7.65
N LEU A 288 -39.49 11.29 -8.04
CA LEU A 288 -39.16 11.57 -9.44
C LEU A 288 -38.48 10.37 -10.12
N ALA A 289 -37.51 9.75 -9.46
CA ALA A 289 -36.84 8.54 -9.93
C ALA A 289 -37.83 7.38 -10.11
N SER A 290 -38.77 7.21 -9.17
CA SER A 290 -39.82 6.19 -9.24
C SER A 290 -40.76 6.42 -10.42
N ARG A 291 -41.17 7.67 -10.67
CA ARG A 291 -42.01 8.02 -11.83
C ARG A 291 -41.31 7.75 -13.17
N LEU A 292 -39.99 7.98 -13.25
CA LEU A 292 -39.19 7.67 -14.43
C LEU A 292 -39.00 6.16 -14.64
N ALA A 293 -38.76 5.40 -13.57
CA ALA A 293 -38.64 3.94 -13.63
C ALA A 293 -39.94 3.28 -14.09
N GLU A 294 -41.10 3.72 -13.61
CA GLU A 294 -42.39 3.21 -14.11
C GLU A 294 -42.70 3.64 -15.53
N ALA A 295 -42.30 4.84 -15.95
CA ALA A 295 -42.45 5.25 -17.34
C ALA A 295 -41.68 4.30 -18.27
N LEU A 296 -40.51 3.83 -17.82
CA LEU A 296 -39.73 2.81 -18.51
C LEU A 296 -40.45 1.45 -18.54
N GLU A 297 -41.05 1.01 -17.44
CA GLU A 297 -41.85 -0.22 -17.40
C GLU A 297 -43.06 -0.16 -18.35
N ARG A 298 -43.80 0.95 -18.36
CA ARG A 298 -44.93 1.15 -19.28
C ARG A 298 -44.50 1.11 -20.75
N GLU A 299 -43.39 1.76 -21.08
CA GLU A 299 -42.82 1.69 -22.44
C GLU A 299 -42.37 0.26 -22.80
N ARG A 300 -41.86 -0.49 -21.82
CA ARG A 300 -41.47 -1.89 -22.01
C ARG A 300 -42.68 -2.78 -22.25
N GLU A 301 -43.75 -2.60 -21.49
CA GLU A 301 -45.02 -3.31 -21.71
C GLU A 301 -45.64 -2.98 -23.07
N ARG A 302 -45.60 -1.70 -23.49
CA ARG A 302 -46.04 -1.28 -24.83
C ARG A 302 -45.22 -1.93 -25.94
N ALA A 303 -43.90 -1.97 -25.78
CA ALA A 303 -43.00 -2.64 -26.73
C ALA A 303 -43.27 -4.15 -26.80
N LEU A 304 -43.51 -4.81 -25.66
CA LEU A 304 -43.85 -6.24 -25.59
C LEU A 304 -45.23 -6.53 -26.20
N ALA A 305 -46.22 -5.66 -25.98
CA ALA A 305 -47.55 -5.76 -26.56
C ALA A 305 -47.52 -5.54 -28.09
N ALA A 306 -46.67 -4.64 -28.58
CA ALA A 306 -46.44 -4.44 -30.01
C ALA A 306 -45.71 -5.62 -30.68
N ALA A 307 -44.89 -6.36 -29.92
CA ALA A 307 -44.15 -7.54 -30.40
C ALA A 307 -45.00 -8.83 -30.48
N LYS A 308 -46.17 -8.91 -29.82
CA LYS A 308 -47.06 -10.07 -29.95
C LYS A 308 -47.74 -10.08 -31.34
N PRO A 309 -47.64 -11.16 -32.13
CA PRO A 309 -48.27 -11.22 -33.45
C PRO A 309 -49.80 -11.21 -33.30
N LYS A 310 -50.48 -10.25 -33.94
CA LYS A 310 -51.95 -10.31 -34.09
C LYS A 310 -52.31 -11.52 -34.96
N MET A 311 -53.14 -12.43 -34.43
CA MET A 311 -53.76 -13.50 -35.22
C MET A 311 -54.52 -12.93 -36.44
N PRO A 312 -54.60 -13.66 -37.57
CA PRO A 312 -55.15 -13.12 -38.80
C PRO A 312 -56.68 -13.08 -38.73
N ALA A 313 -57.25 -11.89 -38.56
CA ALA A 313 -58.67 -11.66 -38.83
C ALA A 313 -58.84 -11.27 -40.30
N LEU A 314 -59.68 -12.05 -40.97
CA LEU A 314 -60.09 -11.93 -42.37
C LEU A 314 -60.79 -10.58 -42.67
N VAL A 315 -60.45 -10.03 -43.85
CA VAL A 315 -61.16 -9.02 -44.65
C VAL A 315 -61.04 -7.54 -44.22
N GLY A 316 -60.18 -6.84 -44.97
CA GLY A 316 -60.56 -5.64 -45.73
C GLY A 316 -60.89 -4.35 -44.96
N HIS A 317 -59.87 -3.55 -44.65
CA HIS A 317 -59.74 -2.16 -45.10
C HIS A 317 -58.36 -1.62 -44.71
N LYS A 318 -57.59 -1.18 -45.72
CA LYS A 318 -56.32 -0.47 -45.52
C LYS A 318 -56.60 0.90 -44.92
N THR A 319 -56.22 1.11 -43.67
CA THR A 319 -55.85 2.44 -43.16
C THR A 319 -54.42 2.33 -42.66
N GLN A 320 -53.49 2.91 -43.42
CA GLN A 320 -52.13 3.16 -42.99
C GLN A 320 -52.18 4.23 -41.90
N THR A 321 -51.98 3.82 -40.65
CA THR A 321 -51.40 4.70 -39.63
C THR A 321 -50.12 4.02 -39.18
N GLY A 322 -48.98 4.66 -39.48
CA GLY A 322 -47.67 4.19 -39.03
C GLY A 322 -47.61 4.30 -37.51
N GLY A 323 -47.78 3.18 -36.82
CA GLY A 323 -47.45 3.07 -35.42
C GLY A 323 -45.93 3.07 -35.29
N VAL A 324 -45.35 4.18 -34.84
CA VAL A 324 -43.95 4.25 -34.40
C VAL A 324 -43.79 3.22 -33.29
N VAL A 325 -42.90 2.24 -33.48
CA VAL A 325 -42.54 1.29 -32.43
C VAL A 325 -41.89 2.10 -31.29
N PRO A 326 -42.39 2.02 -30.05
CA PRO A 326 -41.79 2.77 -28.95
C PRO A 326 -40.34 2.32 -28.71
N SER A 327 -39.41 3.27 -28.68
CA SER A 327 -38.01 3.02 -28.29
C SER A 327 -37.83 3.30 -26.79
N LEU A 328 -37.18 2.37 -26.09
CA LEU A 328 -36.89 2.45 -24.65
C LEU A 328 -35.68 3.36 -24.33
N GLU A 329 -34.82 3.62 -25.31
CA GLU A 329 -33.58 4.40 -25.19
C GLU A 329 -33.79 5.83 -24.62
N PRO A 330 -34.77 6.65 -25.06
CA PRO A 330 -34.93 8.01 -24.55
C PRO A 330 -35.39 8.07 -23.08
N VAL A 331 -36.17 7.08 -22.60
CA VAL A 331 -36.63 7.05 -21.20
C VAL A 331 -35.53 6.52 -20.28
N ALA A 332 -34.81 5.49 -20.73
CA ALA A 332 -33.63 4.98 -20.03
C ALA A 332 -32.54 6.05 -19.90
N GLY A 333 -32.29 6.81 -20.98
CA GLY A 333 -31.34 7.94 -20.97
C GLY A 333 -31.73 9.04 -19.97
N LYS A 334 -33.00 9.44 -19.92
CA LYS A 334 -33.48 10.42 -18.93
C LYS A 334 -33.32 9.96 -17.49
N LEU A 335 -33.62 8.69 -17.20
CA LEU A 335 -33.42 8.11 -15.87
C LEU A 335 -31.93 8.11 -15.49
N TRP A 336 -31.06 7.72 -16.44
CA TRP A 336 -29.61 7.74 -16.24
C TRP A 336 -29.09 9.16 -15.99
N GLU A 337 -29.43 10.14 -16.83
CA GLU A 337 -28.98 11.52 -16.67
C GLU A 337 -29.40 12.11 -15.33
N PHE A 338 -30.64 11.84 -14.90
CA PHE A 338 -31.16 12.30 -13.62
C PHE A 338 -30.35 11.72 -12.45
N VAL A 339 -30.24 10.39 -12.40
CA VAL A 339 -29.57 9.70 -11.29
C VAL A 339 -28.05 9.96 -11.29
N PHE A 340 -27.43 10.02 -12.46
CA PHE A 340 -26.01 10.33 -12.61
C PHE A 340 -25.70 11.76 -12.15
N CYS A 341 -26.54 12.74 -12.52
CA CYS A 341 -26.40 14.12 -12.05
C CYS A 341 -26.46 14.18 -10.52
N LEU A 342 -27.45 13.52 -9.90
CA LEU A 342 -27.58 13.46 -8.44
C LEU A 342 -26.37 12.80 -7.76
N SER A 343 -25.84 11.71 -8.35
CA SER A 343 -24.64 11.03 -7.86
C SER A 343 -23.38 11.90 -7.88
N SER A 344 -23.34 12.92 -8.75
CA SER A 344 -22.20 13.84 -8.88
C SER A 344 -22.30 15.08 -7.98
N VAL A 345 -23.54 15.48 -7.61
CA VAL A 345 -23.83 16.72 -6.88
C VAL A 345 -23.99 16.51 -5.38
N GLN A 346 -24.51 15.35 -4.95
CA GLN A 346 -24.80 15.08 -3.54
C GLN A 346 -23.74 14.18 -2.88
N ALA A 347 -23.34 14.51 -1.65
CA ALA A 347 -22.44 13.68 -0.83
C ALA A 347 -23.13 12.43 -0.25
N SER A 348 -24.40 12.16 -0.59
CA SER A 348 -25.15 10.98 -0.16
C SER A 348 -24.80 9.80 -1.08
N GLY A 349 -24.26 8.72 -0.52
CA GLY A 349 -23.91 7.50 -1.28
C GLY A 349 -25.10 6.76 -1.90
N ILE A 350 -26.33 7.25 -1.69
CA ILE A 350 -27.60 6.65 -2.12
C ILE A 350 -27.75 6.73 -3.65
N TRP A 351 -27.45 7.88 -4.25
CA TRP A 351 -27.56 8.04 -5.70
C TRP A 351 -26.39 7.41 -6.46
N VAL A 352 -25.28 7.13 -5.78
CA VAL A 352 -24.21 6.26 -6.31
C VAL A 352 -24.74 4.83 -6.47
N ASP A 353 -25.51 4.32 -5.49
CA ASP A 353 -26.21 3.03 -5.61
C ASP A 353 -27.24 3.07 -6.73
N GLY A 354 -28.02 4.15 -6.81
CA GLY A 354 -28.99 4.36 -7.89
C GLY A 354 -28.35 4.32 -9.28
N ALA A 355 -27.23 5.02 -9.47
CA ALA A 355 -26.52 5.06 -10.75
C ALA A 355 -25.97 3.67 -11.10
N ALA A 356 -25.39 2.98 -10.12
CA ALA A 356 -24.90 1.62 -10.29
C ALA A 356 -26.02 0.63 -10.67
N LEU A 357 -27.21 0.75 -10.07
CA LEU A 357 -28.39 -0.07 -10.38
C LEU A 357 -28.91 0.19 -11.81
N VAL A 358 -29.04 1.46 -12.20
CA VAL A 358 -29.50 1.84 -13.55
C VAL A 358 -28.49 1.35 -14.61
N LEU A 359 -27.18 1.49 -14.34
CA LEU A 359 -26.13 0.98 -15.22
C LEU A 359 -26.20 -0.55 -15.36
N ALA A 360 -26.36 -1.27 -14.24
CA ALA A 360 -26.46 -2.73 -14.26
C ALA A 360 -27.70 -3.23 -15.02
N ALA A 361 -28.86 -2.59 -14.79
CA ALA A 361 -30.14 -2.97 -15.38
C ALA A 361 -30.25 -2.63 -16.88
N LEU A 362 -29.77 -1.45 -17.28
CA LEU A 362 -30.05 -0.86 -18.60
C LEU A 362 -28.81 -0.75 -19.49
N HIS A 363 -27.71 -1.45 -19.19
CA HIS A 363 -26.46 -1.41 -19.97
C HIS A 363 -26.65 -1.58 -21.50
N THR A 364 -27.59 -2.41 -21.96
CA THR A 364 -27.85 -2.59 -23.41
C THR A 364 -28.57 -1.43 -24.08
N LYS A 365 -29.21 -0.55 -23.30
CA LYS A 365 -30.06 0.57 -23.77
C LYS A 365 -29.45 1.94 -23.46
N LEU A 366 -28.33 1.96 -22.74
CA LEU A 366 -27.60 3.16 -22.38
C LEU A 366 -26.36 3.29 -23.27
N GLN A 367 -26.15 4.49 -23.83
CA GLN A 367 -24.88 4.85 -24.48
C GLN A 367 -24.04 5.60 -23.44
N VAL A 368 -23.20 4.87 -22.71
CA VAL A 368 -22.40 5.42 -21.60
C VAL A 368 -20.92 5.14 -21.84
N ASP A 369 -20.10 6.19 -21.72
CA ASP A 369 -18.65 6.09 -21.74
C ASP A 369 -18.13 5.55 -20.40
N LEU A 370 -18.10 4.22 -20.27
CA LEU A 370 -17.59 3.51 -19.09
C LEU A 370 -16.23 4.03 -18.58
N PRO A 371 -15.24 4.39 -19.43
CA PRO A 371 -13.94 4.88 -18.99
C PRO A 371 -13.95 6.21 -18.25
N ASN A 372 -15.05 6.96 -18.26
CA ASN A 372 -15.17 8.26 -17.56
C ASN A 372 -15.94 8.16 -16.24
N LEU A 373 -16.47 6.99 -15.89
CA LEU A 373 -17.19 6.77 -14.63
C LEU A 373 -16.25 6.59 -13.44
N SER A 374 -16.73 6.90 -12.23
CA SER A 374 -15.99 6.69 -10.99
C SER A 374 -15.88 5.19 -10.64
N ASP A 375 -14.78 4.82 -9.97
CA ASP A 375 -14.55 3.43 -9.55
C ASP A 375 -15.63 2.94 -8.56
N GLU A 376 -16.22 3.85 -7.78
CA GLU A 376 -17.28 3.53 -6.82
C GLU A 376 -18.59 3.10 -7.52
N ILE A 377 -18.99 3.78 -8.61
CA ILE A 377 -20.17 3.39 -9.41
C ILE A 377 -19.90 2.05 -10.10
N LEU A 378 -18.72 1.88 -10.70
CA LEU A 378 -18.35 0.66 -11.43
C LEU A 378 -18.28 -0.57 -10.50
N SER A 379 -17.67 -0.43 -9.32
CA SER A 379 -17.57 -1.51 -8.33
C SER A 379 -18.93 -1.89 -7.72
N LYS A 380 -19.80 -0.90 -7.44
CA LYS A 380 -21.17 -1.15 -6.99
C LYS A 380 -22.03 -1.78 -8.09
N ALA A 381 -21.88 -1.36 -9.35
CA ALA A 381 -22.58 -2.00 -10.47
C ALA A 381 -22.17 -3.47 -10.62
N LEU A 382 -20.86 -3.76 -10.49
CA LEU A 382 -20.34 -5.13 -10.46
C LEU A 382 -20.91 -5.92 -9.27
N HIS A 383 -21.03 -5.31 -8.10
CA HIS A 383 -21.62 -5.92 -6.90
C HIS A 383 -23.10 -6.29 -7.13
N PHE A 384 -23.90 -5.37 -7.66
CA PHE A 384 -25.33 -5.61 -7.95
C PHE A 384 -25.54 -6.66 -9.05
N LEU A 385 -24.64 -6.73 -10.04
CA LEU A 385 -24.63 -7.83 -11.02
C LEU A 385 -24.23 -9.19 -10.41
N LYS A 386 -23.51 -9.20 -9.27
CA LYS A 386 -23.20 -10.42 -8.51
C LYS A 386 -24.38 -10.84 -7.62
N LYS A 387 -24.87 -9.91 -6.80
CA LYS A 387 -25.93 -10.12 -5.82
C LYS A 387 -27.22 -9.48 -6.29
N ARG A 388 -27.93 -10.17 -7.18
CA ARG A 388 -29.16 -9.65 -7.79
C ARG A 388 -30.31 -9.49 -6.81
N GLU A 389 -30.41 -10.34 -5.80
CA GLU A 389 -31.45 -10.20 -4.76
C GLU A 389 -31.29 -8.87 -4.00
N ASP A 390 -30.06 -8.55 -3.59
CA ASP A 390 -29.70 -7.27 -2.97
C ASP A 390 -29.96 -6.10 -3.93
N ALA A 391 -29.65 -6.28 -5.23
CA ALA A 391 -29.91 -5.28 -6.26
C ALA A 391 -31.41 -5.01 -6.46
N CYS A 392 -32.24 -6.06 -6.52
CA CYS A 392 -33.69 -5.95 -6.63
C CYS A 392 -34.28 -5.26 -5.39
N ALA A 393 -33.86 -5.66 -4.19
CA ALA A 393 -34.32 -5.04 -2.94
C ALA A 393 -33.97 -3.54 -2.90
N ARG A 394 -32.74 -3.19 -3.27
CA ARG A 394 -32.30 -1.78 -3.32
C ARG A 394 -32.98 -0.99 -4.44
N ALA A 395 -33.24 -1.62 -5.59
CA ALA A 395 -33.98 -0.99 -6.69
C ALA A 395 -35.43 -0.69 -6.28
N VAL A 396 -36.10 -1.62 -5.61
CA VAL A 396 -37.47 -1.41 -5.09
C VAL A 396 -37.49 -0.30 -4.05
N GLU A 397 -36.48 -0.21 -3.18
CA GLU A 397 -36.35 0.86 -2.19
C GLU A 397 -36.21 2.26 -2.84
N LEU A 398 -35.41 2.37 -3.91
CA LEU A 398 -35.08 3.66 -4.53
C LEU A 398 -36.04 4.09 -5.64
N PHE A 399 -36.54 3.13 -6.42
CA PHE A 399 -37.32 3.37 -7.63
C PHE A 399 -38.75 2.82 -7.55
N ARG A 400 -39.12 2.09 -6.49
CA ARG A 400 -40.39 1.33 -6.40
C ARG A 400 -40.61 0.36 -7.57
N SER A 401 -39.51 -0.02 -8.22
CA SER A 401 -39.45 -0.87 -9.40
C SER A 401 -38.23 -1.79 -9.25
N ASP A 402 -38.35 -3.03 -9.72
CA ASP A 402 -37.24 -3.98 -9.73
C ASP A 402 -36.24 -3.75 -10.88
N LEU A 403 -36.52 -2.78 -11.76
CA LEU A 403 -35.82 -2.51 -13.02
C LEU A 403 -35.59 -3.77 -13.88
N CYS A 404 -36.38 -4.82 -13.64
CA CYS A 404 -36.24 -6.18 -14.16
C CYS A 404 -34.85 -6.80 -13.95
N MET A 405 -34.21 -6.50 -12.82
CA MET A 405 -32.92 -7.07 -12.45
C MET A 405 -32.98 -8.56 -12.07
N ALA A 406 -34.19 -9.12 -11.93
CA ALA A 406 -34.41 -10.50 -11.50
C ALA A 406 -33.92 -11.56 -12.50
N SER A 407 -33.94 -11.28 -13.82
CA SER A 407 -33.53 -12.26 -14.83
C SER A 407 -32.13 -11.98 -15.38
N GLU A 408 -31.25 -12.98 -15.34
CA GLU A 408 -29.94 -12.90 -15.99
C GLU A 408 -30.06 -13.05 -17.52
N THR A 409 -29.64 -12.02 -18.26
CA THR A 409 -29.54 -12.07 -19.72
C THR A 409 -28.11 -12.38 -20.16
N LYS A 410 -27.94 -12.91 -21.37
CA LYS A 410 -26.61 -13.13 -21.96
C LYS A 410 -25.79 -11.84 -22.02
N ASP A 411 -26.45 -10.72 -22.33
CA ASP A 411 -25.83 -9.39 -22.40
C ASP A 411 -25.34 -8.91 -21.02
N SER A 412 -26.08 -9.23 -19.95
CA SER A 412 -25.65 -8.89 -18.59
C SER A 412 -24.39 -9.63 -18.15
N LYS A 413 -24.19 -10.87 -18.63
CA LYS A 413 -22.96 -11.65 -18.38
C LYS A 413 -21.76 -11.03 -19.11
N THR A 414 -21.94 -10.61 -20.36
CA THR A 414 -20.88 -9.95 -21.14
C THR A 414 -20.52 -8.59 -20.55
N PHE A 415 -21.51 -7.80 -20.16
CA PHE A 415 -21.29 -6.50 -19.53
C PHE A 415 -20.58 -6.61 -18.18
N ARG A 416 -20.92 -7.63 -17.37
CA ARG A 416 -20.20 -7.92 -16.12
C ARG A 416 -18.71 -8.23 -16.36
N ALA A 417 -18.38 -8.95 -17.44
CA ALA A 417 -17.00 -9.24 -17.82
C ALA A 417 -16.26 -7.97 -18.29
N GLU A 418 -16.93 -7.12 -19.06
CA GLU A 418 -16.39 -5.83 -19.52
C GLU A 418 -16.07 -4.87 -18.36
N LEU A 419 -16.99 -4.74 -17.39
CA LEU A 419 -16.77 -3.95 -16.17
C LEU A 419 -15.59 -4.48 -15.34
N LEU A 420 -15.49 -5.80 -15.20
CA LEU A 420 -14.40 -6.42 -14.47
C LEU A 420 -13.05 -6.15 -15.14
N MET A 421 -12.99 -6.22 -16.48
CA MET A 421 -11.80 -5.86 -17.25
C MET A 421 -11.42 -4.39 -17.11
N LEU A 422 -12.40 -3.48 -17.12
CA LEU A 422 -12.17 -2.05 -16.95
C LEU A 422 -11.61 -1.73 -15.56
N LEU A 423 -12.20 -2.30 -14.51
CA LEU A 423 -11.71 -2.14 -13.13
C LEU A 423 -10.31 -2.76 -12.95
N PHE A 424 -10.07 -3.93 -13.55
CA PHE A 424 -8.76 -4.57 -13.54
C PHE A 424 -7.69 -3.69 -14.20
N LYS A 425 -8.02 -3.06 -15.33
CA LYS A 425 -7.11 -2.15 -16.05
C LYS A 425 -6.76 -0.91 -15.23
N ARG A 426 -7.67 -0.45 -14.37
CA ARG A 426 -7.45 0.69 -13.47
C ARG A 426 -6.68 0.30 -12.21
N HIS A 427 -7.03 -0.85 -11.60
CA HIS A 427 -6.48 -1.34 -10.32
C HIS A 427 -6.04 -2.81 -10.43
N PRO A 428 -4.80 -3.08 -10.86
CA PRO A 428 -4.34 -4.45 -11.11
C PRO A 428 -4.12 -5.27 -9.84
N GLU A 429 -3.75 -4.62 -8.72
CA GLU A 429 -3.49 -5.26 -7.42
C GLU A 429 -4.77 -5.84 -6.80
N ASP A 430 -5.87 -5.07 -6.82
CA ASP A 430 -7.19 -5.51 -6.33
C ASP A 430 -7.89 -6.43 -7.33
N GLY A 431 -7.54 -6.28 -8.62
CA GLY A 431 -8.10 -7.04 -9.72
C GLY A 431 -7.95 -8.55 -9.58
N LEU A 432 -6.86 -9.04 -8.97
CA LEU A 432 -6.64 -10.48 -8.75
C LEU A 432 -7.48 -11.06 -7.61
N ALA A 433 -7.70 -10.29 -6.54
CA ALA A 433 -8.61 -10.68 -5.47
C ALA A 433 -10.05 -10.70 -5.99
N LEU A 434 -10.46 -9.68 -6.73
CA LEU A 434 -11.75 -9.61 -7.41
C LEU A 434 -11.89 -10.83 -8.35
N LEU A 435 -10.98 -11.01 -9.30
CA LEU A 435 -11.00 -12.17 -10.21
C LEU A 435 -11.06 -13.50 -9.48
N SER A 436 -10.27 -13.73 -8.43
CA SER A 436 -10.32 -14.99 -7.68
C SER A 436 -11.70 -15.25 -7.05
N SER A 437 -12.35 -14.20 -6.55
CA SER A 437 -13.71 -14.27 -5.99
C SER A 437 -14.80 -14.45 -7.03
N PHE A 438 -14.51 -14.16 -8.32
CA PHE A 438 -15.46 -14.27 -9.41
C PHE A 438 -15.22 -15.51 -10.29
N VAL A 439 -13.98 -15.99 -10.43
CA VAL A 439 -13.57 -17.19 -11.19
C VAL A 439 -14.31 -18.44 -10.72
N ALA A 440 -14.58 -18.57 -9.42
CA ALA A 440 -15.37 -19.67 -8.85
C ALA A 440 -16.87 -19.61 -9.23
N ASP A 441 -17.39 -18.43 -9.56
CA ASP A 441 -18.83 -18.16 -9.73
C ASP A 441 -19.25 -18.00 -11.21
N PHE A 442 -18.33 -18.04 -12.17
CA PHE A 442 -18.67 -17.86 -13.58
C PHE A 442 -19.18 -19.15 -14.22
N ASP A 443 -20.37 -19.06 -14.82
CA ASP A 443 -20.87 -20.00 -15.83
C ASP A 443 -19.84 -20.19 -16.95
N HIS A 444 -19.80 -21.37 -17.54
CA HIS A 444 -18.83 -21.75 -18.56
C HIS A 444 -18.80 -20.70 -19.69
N GLU A 445 -19.95 -20.34 -20.26
CA GLU A 445 -20.02 -19.36 -21.35
C GLU A 445 -19.45 -17.97 -20.99
N ALA A 446 -19.57 -17.56 -19.72
CA ALA A 446 -19.03 -16.28 -19.24
C ALA A 446 -17.50 -16.32 -19.07
N GLN A 447 -16.95 -17.45 -18.63
CA GLN A 447 -15.50 -17.67 -18.59
C GLN A 447 -14.90 -17.66 -20.00
N ASP A 448 -15.61 -18.23 -20.99
CA ASP A 448 -15.17 -18.23 -22.39
C ASP A 448 -15.21 -16.82 -22.99
N ASN A 449 -16.24 -16.03 -22.69
CA ASN A 449 -16.31 -14.64 -23.10
C ASN A 449 -15.20 -13.79 -22.47
N LEU A 450 -14.93 -13.96 -21.17
CA LEU A 450 -13.83 -13.28 -20.48
C LEU A 450 -12.48 -13.69 -21.07
N LEU A 451 -12.28 -14.97 -21.37
CA LEU A 451 -11.08 -15.48 -22.02
C LEU A 451 -10.91 -14.88 -23.43
N ASN A 452 -11.98 -14.82 -24.22
CA ASN A 452 -11.95 -14.22 -25.56
C ASN A 452 -11.60 -12.72 -25.50
N ILE A 453 -12.17 -11.98 -24.55
CA ILE A 453 -11.85 -10.56 -24.33
C ILE A 453 -10.39 -10.40 -23.90
N LEU A 454 -9.90 -11.24 -22.99
CA LEU A 454 -8.50 -11.23 -22.56
C LEU A 454 -7.56 -11.49 -23.73
N LEU A 455 -7.84 -12.52 -24.55
CA LEU A 455 -7.04 -12.86 -25.73
C LEU A 455 -7.04 -11.76 -26.79
N GLN A 456 -8.16 -11.04 -26.99
CA GLN A 456 -8.24 -9.90 -27.91
C GLN A 456 -7.43 -8.68 -27.44
N ASN A 457 -7.22 -8.54 -26.12
CA ASN A 457 -6.46 -7.44 -25.52
C ASN A 457 -4.97 -7.79 -25.32
N VAL A 458 -4.53 -9.00 -25.68
CA VAL A 458 -3.11 -9.37 -25.69
C VAL A 458 -2.43 -8.67 -26.87
N PRO A 459 -1.37 -7.87 -26.66
CA PRO A 459 -0.69 -7.16 -27.74
C PRO A 459 -0.12 -8.11 -28.80
N GLU A 460 -0.25 -7.75 -30.08
CA GLU A 460 0.27 -8.54 -31.21
C GLU A 460 1.80 -8.67 -31.21
N LYS A 461 2.51 -7.71 -30.59
CA LYS A 461 3.97 -7.69 -30.43
C LYS A 461 4.37 -7.21 -29.04
N GLY A 462 5.27 -7.94 -28.38
CA GLY A 462 5.81 -7.63 -27.05
C GLY A 462 5.27 -8.54 -25.94
N PRO A 463 5.92 -8.56 -24.75
CA PRO A 463 5.41 -9.30 -23.60
C PRO A 463 4.05 -8.73 -23.19
N VAL A 464 3.12 -9.60 -22.79
CA VAL A 464 1.83 -9.17 -22.24
C VAL A 464 2.10 -8.23 -21.07
N GLU A 465 1.57 -7.00 -21.11
CA GLU A 465 1.74 -6.04 -20.00
C GLU A 465 1.37 -6.72 -18.68
N CYS A 466 2.29 -6.63 -17.72
CA CYS A 466 2.50 -7.57 -16.61
C CYS A 466 1.29 -7.83 -15.69
N THR A 467 0.24 -7.04 -15.77
CA THR A 467 -0.87 -7.05 -14.81
C THR A 467 -1.88 -8.16 -15.10
N CYS A 468 -2.30 -8.37 -16.36
CA CYS A 468 -3.36 -9.35 -16.70
C CYS A 468 -2.90 -10.81 -16.69
N GLN A 469 -1.60 -11.07 -16.57
CA GLN A 469 -1.01 -12.39 -16.78
C GLN A 469 -1.47 -13.46 -15.77
N PRO A 470 -1.54 -13.21 -14.44
CA PRO A 470 -1.97 -14.24 -13.49
C PRO A 470 -3.45 -14.60 -13.65
N ALA A 471 -4.28 -13.63 -14.03
CA ALA A 471 -5.71 -13.82 -14.32
C ALA A 471 -5.94 -14.75 -15.50
N LEU A 472 -5.23 -14.47 -16.61
CA LEU A 472 -5.25 -15.26 -17.82
C LEU A 472 -4.80 -16.70 -17.55
N LEU A 473 -3.70 -16.88 -16.81
CA LEU A 473 -3.19 -18.20 -16.44
C LEU A 473 -4.18 -18.99 -15.58
N LYS A 474 -4.81 -18.36 -14.57
CA LYS A 474 -5.85 -19.01 -13.75
C LYS A 474 -7.03 -19.49 -14.59
N LEU A 475 -7.53 -18.64 -15.49
CA LEU A 475 -8.67 -18.98 -16.35
C LEU A 475 -8.32 -20.06 -17.39
N LEU A 476 -7.13 -20.00 -17.98
CA LEU A 476 -6.65 -21.00 -18.93
C LEU A 476 -6.52 -22.38 -18.28
N TYR A 477 -5.93 -22.46 -17.08
CA TYR A 477 -5.83 -23.74 -16.37
C TYR A 477 -7.18 -24.24 -15.84
N ALA A 478 -8.09 -23.34 -15.43
CA ALA A 478 -9.43 -23.73 -15.00
C ALA A 478 -10.31 -24.30 -16.14
N ARG A 479 -10.04 -23.93 -17.40
CA ARG A 479 -10.90 -24.31 -18.55
C ARG A 479 -10.26 -25.22 -19.58
N ARG A 480 -8.99 -25.02 -19.89
CA ARG A 480 -8.25 -25.77 -20.91
C ARG A 480 -7.20 -26.70 -20.31
N GLU A 481 -6.98 -26.61 -19.00
CA GLU A 481 -5.91 -27.31 -18.25
C GLU A 481 -4.49 -27.05 -18.80
N GLN A 482 -4.35 -26.16 -19.78
CA GLN A 482 -3.15 -25.95 -20.58
C GLN A 482 -3.10 -24.54 -21.15
N VAL A 483 -1.90 -23.96 -21.25
CA VAL A 483 -1.67 -22.70 -21.96
C VAL A 483 -1.42 -22.99 -23.44
N PRO A 484 -2.09 -22.29 -24.38
CA PRO A 484 -1.82 -22.45 -25.81
C PRO A 484 -0.35 -22.17 -26.18
N ASP A 485 0.24 -23.00 -27.04
CA ASP A 485 1.65 -22.93 -27.43
C ASP A 485 2.05 -21.56 -28.01
N GLU A 486 1.13 -20.88 -28.69
CA GLU A 486 1.32 -19.55 -29.28
C GLU A 486 1.53 -18.44 -28.23
N LEU A 487 1.06 -18.66 -27.00
CA LEU A 487 1.12 -17.70 -25.90
C LEU A 487 2.32 -17.94 -24.97
N LEU A 488 2.81 -19.17 -24.86
CA LEU A 488 3.96 -19.53 -24.03
C LEU A 488 5.18 -18.61 -24.21
N PRO A 489 5.64 -18.29 -25.44
CA PRO A 489 6.80 -17.41 -25.63
C PRO A 489 6.53 -15.93 -25.32
N LYS A 490 5.26 -15.52 -25.14
CA LYS A 490 4.85 -14.11 -24.91
C LYS A 490 4.68 -13.76 -23.42
N LEU A 491 4.81 -14.72 -22.52
CA LEU A 491 4.62 -14.55 -21.08
C LEU A 491 5.92 -14.14 -20.39
N SER A 492 5.86 -13.08 -19.56
CA SER A 492 7.01 -12.55 -18.80
C SER A 492 7.30 -13.30 -17.48
N LEU A 493 6.49 -14.33 -17.16
CA LEU A 493 6.61 -15.30 -16.04
C LEU A 493 7.37 -14.82 -14.77
N GLU A 494 7.02 -13.64 -14.25
CA GLU A 494 7.67 -13.08 -13.06
C GLU A 494 7.31 -13.84 -11.76
N PRO A 495 8.24 -14.00 -10.80
CA PRO A 495 8.04 -14.82 -9.60
C PRO A 495 6.82 -14.44 -8.74
N GLY A 496 6.55 -13.13 -8.58
CA GLY A 496 5.42 -12.65 -7.76
C GLY A 496 4.05 -13.04 -8.32
N HIS A 497 3.93 -13.10 -9.64
CA HIS A 497 2.69 -13.48 -10.32
C HIS A 497 2.38 -14.98 -10.21
N ILE A 498 3.42 -15.80 -10.06
CA ILE A 498 3.31 -17.25 -10.07
C ILE A 498 3.00 -17.80 -8.67
N GLN A 499 3.43 -17.10 -7.62
CA GLN A 499 3.04 -17.41 -6.24
C GLN A 499 1.52 -17.32 -6.00
N LEU A 500 0.81 -16.59 -6.86
CA LEU A 500 -0.65 -16.42 -6.78
C LEU A 500 -1.42 -17.57 -7.47
N LEU A 501 -0.74 -18.46 -8.20
CA LEU A 501 -1.32 -19.63 -8.85
C LEU A 501 -1.38 -20.82 -7.87
N ALA A 502 -2.30 -21.76 -8.12
CA ALA A 502 -2.33 -23.00 -7.37
C ALA A 502 -1.04 -23.81 -7.66
N PRO A 503 -0.48 -24.52 -6.67
CA PRO A 503 0.78 -25.23 -6.86
C PRO A 503 0.66 -26.33 -7.92
N GLU A 504 -0.51 -26.97 -8.06
CA GLU A 504 -0.77 -27.91 -9.16
C GLU A 504 -0.70 -27.26 -10.54
N THR A 505 -1.26 -26.05 -10.71
CA THR A 505 -1.24 -25.36 -12.01
C THR A 505 0.17 -24.87 -12.35
N SER A 506 0.94 -24.48 -11.34
CA SER A 506 2.35 -24.11 -11.49
C SER A 506 3.21 -25.30 -11.93
N VAL A 507 2.98 -26.51 -11.44
CA VAL A 507 3.67 -27.73 -11.93
C VAL A 507 3.31 -28.03 -13.39
N ALA A 508 2.02 -27.95 -13.75
CA ALA A 508 1.59 -28.16 -15.12
C ALA A 508 2.21 -27.13 -16.08
N LEU A 509 2.35 -25.88 -15.65
CA LEU A 509 3.03 -24.82 -16.41
C LEU A 509 4.53 -25.10 -16.58
N ALA A 510 5.21 -25.54 -15.52
CA ALA A 510 6.61 -25.93 -15.59
C ALA A 510 6.83 -27.06 -16.62
N GLN A 511 5.96 -28.08 -16.63
CA GLN A 511 6.02 -29.17 -17.61
C GLN A 511 5.81 -28.68 -19.05
N GLN A 512 4.91 -27.73 -19.27
CA GLN A 512 4.71 -27.13 -20.60
C GLN A 512 5.91 -26.31 -21.07
N LEU A 513 6.55 -25.57 -20.16
CA LEU A 513 7.76 -24.81 -20.48
C LEU A 513 8.96 -25.71 -20.79
N LEU A 514 9.02 -26.91 -20.20
CA LEU A 514 9.99 -27.93 -20.59
C LEU A 514 9.80 -28.35 -22.05
N MET A 515 8.54 -28.57 -22.47
CA MET A 515 8.21 -28.94 -23.85
C MET A 515 8.44 -27.79 -24.83
N ALA A 516 8.34 -26.55 -24.36
CA ALA A 516 8.56 -25.33 -25.15
C ALA A 516 10.02 -24.81 -25.13
N GLU A 517 11.00 -25.66 -24.80
CA GLU A 517 12.45 -25.35 -24.79
C GLU A 517 12.87 -24.19 -23.83
N ARG A 518 12.10 -23.93 -22.75
CA ARG A 518 12.44 -22.93 -21.70
C ARG A 518 12.68 -23.61 -20.32
N PRO A 519 13.66 -24.51 -20.18
CA PRO A 519 13.84 -25.32 -18.97
C PRO A 519 14.25 -24.52 -17.73
N ALA A 520 15.06 -23.46 -17.88
CA ALA A 520 15.50 -22.64 -16.75
C ALA A 520 14.34 -21.91 -16.06
N GLU A 521 13.40 -21.38 -16.83
CA GLU A 521 12.21 -20.72 -16.28
C GLU A 521 11.23 -21.72 -15.68
N GLY A 522 11.02 -22.86 -16.35
CA GLY A 522 10.18 -23.92 -15.81
C GLY A 522 10.74 -24.50 -14.50
N SER A 523 12.07 -24.62 -14.36
CA SER A 523 12.73 -25.00 -13.11
C SER A 523 12.41 -24.02 -11.98
N ARG A 524 12.52 -22.71 -12.22
CA ARG A 524 12.17 -21.68 -11.23
C ARG A 524 10.71 -21.77 -10.78
N ILE A 525 9.80 -22.03 -11.70
CA ILE A 525 8.36 -22.19 -11.41
C ILE A 525 8.08 -23.44 -10.60
N ALA A 526 8.72 -24.56 -10.96
CA ALA A 526 8.60 -25.81 -10.22
C ALA A 526 9.11 -25.67 -8.77
N VAL A 527 10.18 -24.90 -8.53
CA VAL A 527 10.64 -24.57 -7.16
C VAL A 527 9.57 -23.80 -6.37
N ILE A 528 8.94 -22.79 -6.99
CA ILE A 528 7.86 -22.01 -6.33
C ILE A 528 6.70 -22.94 -5.96
N ALA A 529 6.31 -23.84 -6.86
CA ALA A 529 5.27 -24.84 -6.59
C ALA A 529 5.67 -25.81 -5.47
N ALA A 530 6.92 -26.26 -5.44
CA ALA A 530 7.43 -27.18 -4.43
C ALA A 530 7.41 -26.56 -3.02
N LYS A 531 7.84 -25.29 -2.89
CA LYS A 531 7.75 -24.50 -1.64
C LYS A 531 6.31 -24.28 -1.20
N ALA A 532 5.39 -24.05 -2.15
CA ALA A 532 3.96 -23.94 -1.85
C ALA A 532 3.33 -25.28 -1.41
N PHE A 533 3.74 -26.42 -1.98
CA PHE A 533 3.30 -27.73 -1.49
C PHE A 533 3.81 -28.05 -0.08
N GLU A 534 5.02 -27.60 0.25
CA GLU A 534 5.60 -27.74 1.58
C GLU A 534 4.81 -26.92 2.62
N SER A 535 4.45 -25.67 2.29
CA SER A 535 3.62 -24.84 3.19
C SER A 535 2.20 -25.39 3.39
N LEU A 536 1.67 -26.13 2.40
CA LEU A 536 0.39 -26.85 2.50
C LEU A 536 0.51 -28.22 3.19
N GLY A 537 1.72 -28.64 3.61
CA GLY A 537 1.95 -29.90 4.31
C GLY A 537 1.94 -31.16 3.42
N SER A 538 1.95 -31.00 2.08
CA SER A 538 1.91 -32.11 1.13
C SER A 538 3.32 -32.54 0.71
N THR A 539 4.01 -33.30 1.58
CA THR A 539 5.42 -33.68 1.38
C THR A 539 5.68 -34.43 0.06
N GLU A 540 4.85 -35.42 -0.30
CA GLU A 540 5.07 -36.23 -1.52
C GLU A 540 4.99 -35.39 -2.82
N LYS A 541 4.05 -34.42 -2.88
CA LYS A 541 3.92 -33.51 -4.03
C LYS A 541 5.08 -32.50 -4.08
N SER A 542 5.52 -32.00 -2.93
CA SER A 542 6.68 -31.11 -2.83
C SER A 542 7.95 -31.82 -3.30
N GLU A 543 8.18 -33.06 -2.83
CA GLU A 543 9.31 -33.89 -3.25
C GLU A 543 9.34 -34.09 -4.77
N ARG A 544 8.21 -34.47 -5.37
CA ARG A 544 8.09 -34.60 -6.84
C ARG A 544 8.34 -33.30 -7.59
N ALA A 545 7.87 -32.17 -7.07
CA ALA A 545 8.06 -30.87 -7.70
C ALA A 545 9.52 -30.41 -7.64
N PHE A 546 10.24 -30.68 -6.54
CA PHE A 546 11.69 -30.42 -6.47
C PHE A 546 12.50 -31.33 -7.39
N THR A 547 12.14 -32.61 -7.51
CA THR A 547 12.78 -33.51 -8.49
C THR A 547 12.58 -32.99 -9.91
N LEU A 548 11.35 -32.61 -10.28
CA LEU A 548 11.06 -32.01 -11.58
C LEU A 548 11.89 -30.73 -11.80
N ALA A 549 11.95 -29.83 -10.82
CA ALA A 549 12.71 -28.60 -10.92
C ALA A 549 14.21 -28.85 -11.17
N TYR A 550 14.78 -29.83 -10.48
CA TYR A 550 16.18 -30.20 -10.63
C TYR A 550 16.45 -30.88 -11.97
N ASP A 551 15.57 -31.78 -12.42
CA ASP A 551 15.69 -32.45 -13.72
C ASP A 551 15.64 -31.47 -14.89
N MET A 552 14.93 -30.35 -14.74
CA MET A 552 14.85 -29.29 -15.75
C MET A 552 16.11 -28.43 -15.80
N ASP A 553 16.67 -28.03 -14.65
CA ASP A 553 17.87 -27.21 -14.58
C ASP A 553 18.73 -27.59 -13.36
N HIS A 554 19.78 -28.37 -13.61
CA HIS A 554 20.75 -28.77 -12.59
C HIS A 554 21.57 -27.58 -12.04
N GLY A 555 21.64 -26.46 -12.76
CA GLY A 555 22.36 -25.25 -12.34
C GLY A 555 21.55 -24.35 -11.40
N ASN A 556 20.26 -24.62 -11.22
CA ASN A 556 19.41 -23.84 -10.33
C ASN A 556 19.68 -24.19 -8.86
N ALA A 557 20.34 -23.29 -8.15
CA ALA A 557 20.72 -23.48 -6.74
C ALA A 557 19.51 -23.77 -5.82
N GLU A 558 18.35 -23.15 -6.05
CA GLU A 558 17.16 -23.41 -5.23
C GLU A 558 16.55 -24.79 -5.49
N ALA A 559 16.61 -25.28 -6.74
CA ALA A 559 16.17 -26.63 -7.08
C ALA A 559 17.12 -27.69 -6.50
N ALA A 560 18.43 -27.43 -6.56
CA ALA A 560 19.47 -28.28 -5.99
C ALA A 560 19.37 -28.38 -4.46
N GLU A 561 19.11 -27.25 -3.76
CA GLU A 561 18.89 -27.24 -2.32
C GLU A 561 17.59 -27.99 -1.93
N GLY A 562 16.52 -27.79 -2.70
CA GLY A 562 15.27 -28.52 -2.50
C GLY A 562 15.44 -30.03 -2.67
N MET A 563 16.08 -30.46 -3.76
CA MET A 563 16.40 -31.87 -4.02
C MET A 563 17.29 -32.48 -2.93
N LEU A 564 18.25 -31.71 -2.40
CA LEU A 564 19.07 -32.13 -1.27
C LEU A 564 18.21 -32.46 -0.03
N ASN A 565 17.25 -31.60 0.32
CA ASN A 565 16.36 -31.82 1.46
C ASN A 565 15.44 -33.03 1.24
N VAL A 566 14.96 -33.24 0.00
CA VAL A 566 14.17 -34.44 -0.36
C VAL A 566 14.96 -35.71 -0.11
N LEU A 567 16.21 -35.76 -0.60
CA LEU A 567 17.08 -36.91 -0.42
C LEU A 567 17.40 -37.15 1.07
N LEU A 568 17.74 -36.11 1.84
CA LEU A 568 17.94 -36.26 3.29
C LEU A 568 16.70 -36.82 4.01
N GLY A 569 15.50 -36.33 3.67
CA GLY A 569 14.25 -36.85 4.21
C GLY A 569 13.96 -38.31 3.81
N HIS A 570 14.36 -38.73 2.61
CA HIS A 570 14.30 -40.15 2.22
C HIS A 570 15.26 -41.01 3.03
N LEU A 571 16.47 -40.50 3.33
CA LEU A 571 17.44 -41.20 4.20
C LEU A 571 16.84 -41.44 5.59
N GLU A 572 16.26 -40.39 6.17
CA GLU A 572 15.66 -40.43 7.50
C GLU A 572 14.48 -41.41 7.58
N LYS A 573 13.62 -41.46 6.55
CA LYS A 573 12.41 -42.29 6.55
C LYS A 573 12.69 -43.75 6.20
N LYS A 574 13.56 -44.02 5.21
CA LYS A 574 13.75 -45.36 4.64
C LYS A 574 15.06 -46.03 5.09
N GLY A 575 16.01 -45.27 5.64
CA GLY A 575 17.32 -45.77 6.07
C GLY A 575 18.26 -46.17 4.93
N GLN A 576 17.84 -46.03 3.67
CA GLN A 576 18.63 -46.31 2.45
C GLN A 576 18.14 -45.39 1.31
N ILE A 577 19.05 -44.99 0.42
CA ILE A 577 18.75 -44.15 -0.76
C ILE A 577 19.42 -44.76 -1.99
N GLU A 578 18.67 -44.87 -3.10
CA GLU A 578 19.19 -45.36 -4.38
C GLU A 578 20.13 -44.36 -5.08
N GLN A 579 19.93 -43.06 -4.84
CA GLN A 579 20.71 -41.93 -5.35
C GLN A 579 21.73 -41.39 -4.32
N GLU A 580 22.45 -42.26 -3.60
CA GLU A 580 23.46 -41.87 -2.60
C GLU A 580 24.54 -40.95 -3.20
N ARG A 581 24.98 -41.22 -4.44
CA ARG A 581 25.88 -40.33 -5.19
C ARG A 581 25.36 -38.90 -5.33
N LEU A 582 24.09 -38.71 -5.70
CA LEU A 582 23.51 -37.39 -5.91
C LEU A 582 23.40 -36.63 -4.59
N LEU A 583 22.98 -37.31 -3.52
CA LEU A 583 22.93 -36.74 -2.18
C LEU A 583 24.30 -36.22 -1.75
N LEU A 584 25.34 -37.05 -1.90
CA LEU A 584 26.70 -36.68 -1.52
C LEU A 584 27.18 -35.48 -2.35
N THR A 585 27.07 -35.52 -3.68
CA THR A 585 27.48 -34.39 -4.54
C THR A 585 26.82 -33.07 -4.12
N LEU A 586 25.50 -33.07 -3.89
CA LEU A 586 24.76 -31.87 -3.49
C LEU A 586 25.18 -31.38 -2.09
N LEU A 587 25.37 -32.26 -1.10
CA LEU A 587 25.82 -31.88 0.24
C LEU A 587 27.14 -31.09 0.19
N PHE A 588 28.07 -31.51 -0.68
CA PHE A 588 29.37 -30.87 -0.80
C PHE A 588 29.33 -29.55 -1.58
N GLU A 589 28.50 -29.45 -2.62
CA GLU A 589 28.23 -28.17 -3.30
C GLU A 589 27.73 -27.11 -2.30
N PHE A 590 26.86 -27.50 -1.37
CA PHE A 590 26.34 -26.61 -0.32
C PHE A 590 27.19 -26.56 0.96
N LYS A 591 28.37 -27.20 1.00
CA LYS A 591 29.27 -27.29 2.17
C LYS A 591 28.57 -27.74 3.46
N ARG A 592 27.53 -28.56 3.36
CA ARG A 592 26.79 -29.09 4.53
C ARG A 592 27.43 -30.40 5.02
N ARG A 593 27.35 -30.63 6.34
CA ARG A 593 27.73 -31.91 6.95
C ARG A 593 26.56 -32.89 6.91
N VAL A 594 26.85 -34.19 6.80
CA VAL A 594 25.82 -35.23 6.99
C VAL A 594 25.50 -35.29 8.48
N PRO A 595 24.22 -35.28 8.89
CA PRO A 595 23.86 -35.44 10.31
C PRO A 595 24.41 -36.74 10.91
N ASP A 596 24.98 -36.67 12.12
CA ASP A 596 25.71 -37.78 12.75
C ASP A 596 24.91 -39.09 12.85
N HIS A 597 23.59 -38.99 13.02
CA HIS A 597 22.69 -40.14 13.14
C HIS A 597 22.40 -40.83 11.79
N LEU A 598 22.62 -40.14 10.66
CA LEU A 598 22.41 -40.66 9.31
C LEU A 598 23.69 -41.21 8.68
N LEU A 599 24.86 -40.90 9.25
CA LEU A 599 26.14 -41.45 8.83
C LEU A 599 26.17 -42.98 8.89
N ALA A 600 25.38 -43.62 9.77
CA ALA A 600 25.29 -45.08 9.87
C ALA A 600 24.47 -45.73 8.74
N CYS A 601 23.64 -44.95 8.04
CA CYS A 601 22.71 -45.43 7.00
C CYS A 601 23.30 -45.37 5.58
N LEU A 602 24.48 -44.75 5.42
CA LEU A 602 25.18 -44.66 4.13
C LEU A 602 25.82 -46.02 3.78
N ALA A 603 25.45 -46.56 2.62
CA ALA A 603 25.91 -47.86 2.14
C ALA A 603 27.30 -47.78 1.49
N LEU A 604 27.69 -46.60 1.00
CA LEU A 604 29.06 -46.28 0.56
C LEU A 604 29.62 -47.31 -0.42
N GLU A 605 28.90 -47.55 -1.52
CA GLU A 605 29.32 -48.51 -2.54
C GLU A 605 30.63 -48.05 -3.26
N PRO A 606 31.64 -48.93 -3.43
CA PRO A 606 32.97 -48.55 -3.96
C PRO A 606 32.96 -47.90 -5.35
N ARG A 607 31.91 -48.11 -6.16
CA ARG A 607 31.77 -47.52 -7.50
C ARG A 607 31.30 -46.07 -7.46
N GLU A 608 30.42 -45.75 -6.53
CA GLU A 608 29.83 -44.41 -6.39
C GLU A 608 30.84 -43.46 -5.75
N ILE A 609 31.62 -43.97 -4.80
CA ILE A 609 32.69 -43.25 -4.11
C ILE A 609 33.79 -42.76 -5.07
N ARG A 610 34.21 -43.59 -6.02
CA ARG A 610 35.31 -43.26 -6.96
C ARG A 610 34.99 -42.08 -7.87
N GLN A 611 33.72 -41.71 -8.00
CA GLN A 611 33.26 -40.61 -8.84
C GLN A 611 32.97 -39.33 -8.06
N LEU A 612 33.14 -39.35 -6.73
CA LEU A 612 32.97 -38.16 -5.89
C LEU A 612 34.17 -37.21 -6.03
N PRO A 613 33.97 -35.89 -5.89
CA PRO A 613 35.07 -34.93 -5.86
C PRO A 613 36.05 -35.24 -4.70
N PRO A 614 37.36 -35.05 -4.88
CA PRO A 614 38.35 -35.49 -3.89
C PRO A 614 38.23 -34.73 -2.54
N GLY A 615 37.90 -33.43 -2.57
CA GLY A 615 37.66 -32.65 -1.34
C GLY A 615 36.40 -33.08 -0.59
N ALA A 616 35.37 -33.52 -1.32
CA ALA A 616 34.12 -34.05 -0.78
C ALA A 616 34.34 -35.39 -0.07
N SER A 617 35.01 -36.33 -0.75
CA SER A 617 35.37 -37.64 -0.20
C SER A 617 36.16 -37.52 1.09
N LEU A 618 37.04 -36.52 1.19
CA LEU A 618 37.85 -36.29 2.37
C LEU A 618 37.04 -35.70 3.54
N ALA A 619 36.12 -34.78 3.29
CA ALA A 619 35.23 -34.24 4.31
C ALA A 619 34.26 -35.30 4.86
N LEU A 620 33.83 -36.25 4.02
CA LEU A 620 33.07 -37.41 4.45
C LEU A 620 33.90 -38.37 5.30
N ALA A 621 35.14 -38.62 4.89
CA ALA A 621 36.08 -39.48 5.62
C ALA A 621 36.30 -39.00 7.06
N GLU A 622 36.46 -37.69 7.26
CA GLU A 622 36.59 -37.08 8.59
C GLU A 622 35.32 -37.31 9.44
N GLN A 623 34.14 -37.12 8.89
CA GLN A 623 32.86 -37.37 9.59
C GLN A 623 32.63 -38.85 9.92
N LEU A 624 33.01 -39.77 9.02
CA LEU A 624 32.92 -41.20 9.28
C LEU A 624 33.90 -41.66 10.36
N SER A 625 35.09 -41.05 10.41
CA SER A 625 36.02 -41.25 11.53
C SER A 625 35.41 -40.78 12.85
N ASP A 626 34.81 -39.60 12.90
CA ASP A 626 34.19 -39.10 14.14
C ASP A 626 33.01 -39.99 14.63
N SER A 627 32.32 -40.66 13.70
CA SER A 627 31.20 -41.58 13.99
C SER A 627 31.60 -43.05 14.20
N LYS A 628 32.88 -43.34 14.51
CA LYS A 628 33.45 -44.67 14.77
C LYS A 628 33.53 -45.63 13.57
N ARG A 629 33.27 -45.17 12.34
CA ARG A 629 33.53 -45.92 11.08
C ARG A 629 34.93 -45.59 10.52
N HIS A 630 35.96 -45.71 11.37
CA HIS A 630 37.32 -45.27 11.04
C HIS A 630 37.95 -45.97 9.83
N GLN A 631 37.64 -47.26 9.63
CA GLN A 631 38.19 -48.05 8.51
C GLN A 631 37.64 -47.57 7.16
N GLU A 632 36.34 -47.30 7.10
CA GLU A 632 35.68 -46.82 5.88
C GLU A 632 36.04 -45.35 5.59
N GLY A 633 36.17 -44.53 6.63
CA GLY A 633 36.73 -43.19 6.53
C GLY A 633 38.15 -43.20 5.98
N ALA A 634 39.02 -44.09 6.46
CA ALA A 634 40.37 -44.23 5.94
C ALA A 634 40.40 -44.66 4.46
N GLN A 635 39.54 -45.60 4.05
CA GLN A 635 39.42 -46.02 2.65
C GLN A 635 38.98 -44.86 1.74
N LEU A 636 38.02 -44.05 2.19
CA LEU A 636 37.57 -42.86 1.47
C LEU A 636 38.68 -41.79 1.34
N ALA A 637 39.45 -41.57 2.41
CA ALA A 637 40.56 -40.63 2.41
C ALA A 637 41.71 -41.07 1.48
N VAL A 638 41.96 -42.39 1.35
CA VAL A 638 42.90 -42.94 0.36
C VAL A 638 42.41 -42.66 -1.06
N LEU A 639 41.14 -42.94 -1.37
CA LEU A 639 40.58 -42.67 -2.71
C LEU A 639 40.62 -41.18 -3.06
N ALA A 640 40.39 -40.30 -2.09
CA ALA A 640 40.56 -38.87 -2.26
C ALA A 640 42.03 -38.50 -2.56
N ALA A 641 42.98 -39.09 -1.84
CA ALA A 641 44.41 -38.87 -2.05
C ALA A 641 44.85 -39.30 -3.46
N GLU A 642 44.43 -40.48 -3.91
CA GLU A 642 44.69 -40.98 -5.28
C GLU A 642 44.13 -40.03 -6.35
N ALA A 643 42.93 -39.48 -6.14
CA ALA A 643 42.32 -38.52 -7.05
C ALA A 643 43.04 -37.14 -7.04
N PHE A 644 43.55 -36.69 -5.90
CA PHE A 644 44.41 -35.50 -5.82
C PHE A 644 45.74 -35.72 -6.53
N GLU A 645 46.37 -36.89 -6.39
CA GLU A 645 47.59 -37.25 -7.14
C GLU A 645 47.33 -37.28 -8.65
N ALA A 646 46.22 -37.87 -9.09
CA ALA A 646 45.82 -37.88 -10.50
C ALA A 646 45.58 -36.47 -11.05
N SER A 647 45.17 -35.52 -10.20
CA SER A 647 44.95 -34.11 -10.55
C SER A 647 46.22 -33.25 -10.43
N GLY A 648 47.35 -33.82 -10.01
CA GLY A 648 48.63 -33.12 -9.82
C GLY A 648 48.72 -32.25 -8.56
N LEU A 649 47.74 -32.35 -7.65
CA LEU A 649 47.66 -31.62 -6.38
C LEU A 649 48.38 -32.40 -5.27
N GLN A 650 49.70 -32.33 -5.30
CA GLN A 650 50.55 -33.24 -4.53
C GLN A 650 50.52 -32.96 -3.01
N GLU A 651 50.41 -31.70 -2.58
CA GLU A 651 50.37 -31.33 -1.17
C GLU A 651 49.05 -31.78 -0.52
N GLU A 652 47.94 -31.61 -1.24
CA GLU A 652 46.62 -32.07 -0.82
C GLU A 652 46.54 -33.59 -0.74
N ALA A 653 47.16 -34.30 -1.70
CA ALA A 653 47.29 -35.75 -1.65
C ALA A 653 48.09 -36.22 -0.42
N ASP A 654 49.23 -35.59 -0.13
CA ASP A 654 50.08 -35.95 1.00
C ASP A 654 49.35 -35.75 2.34
N SER A 655 48.62 -34.64 2.46
CA SER A 655 47.75 -34.35 3.59
C SER A 655 46.58 -35.35 3.71
N ALA A 656 46.01 -35.78 2.59
CA ALA A 656 44.95 -36.79 2.55
C ALA A 656 45.45 -38.17 3.00
N TYR A 657 46.62 -38.64 2.53
CA TYR A 657 47.22 -39.88 3.02
C TYR A 657 47.58 -39.83 4.50
N ALA A 658 48.08 -38.69 4.99
CA ALA A 658 48.37 -38.51 6.42
C ALA A 658 47.10 -38.62 7.28
N ARG A 659 45.98 -38.07 6.81
CA ARG A 659 44.67 -38.21 7.44
C ARG A 659 44.12 -39.63 7.35
N ALA A 660 44.24 -40.29 6.21
CA ALA A 660 43.84 -41.69 6.07
C ALA A 660 44.58 -42.60 7.06
N HIS A 661 45.89 -42.40 7.21
CA HIS A 661 46.72 -43.16 8.15
C HIS A 661 46.43 -42.82 9.62
N SER A 662 46.00 -41.60 9.92
CA SER A 662 45.59 -41.25 11.29
C SER A 662 44.24 -41.87 11.68
N MET A 663 43.34 -42.04 10.70
CA MET A 663 42.05 -42.72 10.88
C MET A 663 42.21 -44.24 11.04
N ASP A 664 42.99 -44.89 10.17
CA ASP A 664 43.30 -46.32 10.30
C ASP A 664 44.78 -46.59 10.02
N ARG A 665 45.52 -46.88 11.10
CA ARG A 665 46.95 -47.22 11.03
C ARG A 665 47.23 -48.59 10.44
N LEU A 666 46.22 -49.46 10.34
CA LEU A 666 46.36 -50.79 9.76
C LEU A 666 46.14 -50.76 8.23
N ASN A 667 45.67 -49.64 7.69
CA ASN A 667 45.47 -49.48 6.26
C ASN A 667 46.84 -49.35 5.55
N VAL A 668 47.15 -50.37 4.74
CA VAL A 668 48.42 -50.49 4.02
C VAL A 668 48.56 -49.41 2.95
N ASP A 669 47.48 -49.06 2.27
CA ASP A 669 47.50 -48.07 1.18
C ASP A 669 47.77 -46.67 1.74
N ALA A 670 47.14 -46.32 2.87
CA ALA A 670 47.41 -45.08 3.59
C ALA A 670 48.86 -44.99 4.07
N SER A 671 49.40 -46.10 4.60
CA SER A 671 50.79 -46.20 5.06
C SER A 671 51.78 -46.01 3.91
N ASN A 672 51.52 -46.65 2.76
CA ASN A 672 52.34 -46.55 1.56
C ASN A 672 52.33 -45.13 0.97
N GLY A 673 51.15 -44.50 0.89
CA GLY A 673 51.01 -43.12 0.44
C GLY A 673 51.77 -42.13 1.33
N LEU A 674 51.69 -42.28 2.65
CA LEU A 674 52.43 -41.46 3.61
C LEU A 674 53.96 -41.67 3.53
N LEU A 675 54.42 -42.91 3.31
CA LEU A 675 55.84 -43.20 3.06
C LEU A 675 56.34 -42.54 1.76
N SER A 676 55.52 -42.54 0.71
CA SER A 676 55.83 -41.84 -0.54
C SER A 676 55.93 -40.33 -0.35
N ALA A 677 54.97 -39.73 0.37
CA ALA A 677 54.95 -38.31 0.72
C ALA A 677 56.20 -37.90 1.51
N THR A 678 56.49 -38.60 2.61
CA THR A 678 57.66 -38.34 3.45
C THR A 678 58.98 -38.51 2.68
N SER A 679 59.08 -39.51 1.79
CA SER A 679 60.23 -39.67 0.91
C SER A 679 60.40 -38.47 -0.04
N ARG A 680 59.31 -37.96 -0.63
CA ARG A 680 59.32 -36.75 -1.46
C ARG A 680 59.76 -35.51 -0.67
N SER A 681 59.21 -35.28 0.51
CA SER A 681 59.61 -34.15 1.38
C SER A 681 61.08 -34.23 1.78
N CYS A 682 61.59 -35.40 2.14
CA CYS A 682 63.01 -35.60 2.46
C CYS A 682 63.92 -35.26 1.26
N ARG A 683 63.52 -35.63 0.04
CA ARG A 683 64.26 -35.24 -1.18
C ARG A 683 64.25 -33.72 -1.40
N GLY A 684 63.10 -33.07 -1.21
CA GLY A 684 62.96 -31.61 -1.32
C GLY A 684 63.83 -30.85 -0.31
N LEU A 685 63.78 -31.25 0.97
CA LEU A 685 64.64 -30.69 2.01
C LEU A 685 66.13 -30.89 1.70
N THR A 686 66.49 -32.06 1.19
CA THR A 686 67.88 -32.33 0.78
C THR A 686 68.33 -31.39 -0.35
N ALA A 687 67.44 -31.03 -1.29
CA ALA A 687 67.75 -30.07 -2.34
C ALA A 687 67.92 -28.64 -1.80
N LEU A 688 67.02 -28.19 -0.92
CA LEU A 688 67.11 -26.87 -0.27
C LEU A 688 68.36 -26.73 0.59
N VAL A 689 68.73 -27.76 1.34
CA VAL A 689 69.98 -27.78 2.11
C VAL A 689 71.19 -27.62 1.19
N LYS A 690 71.20 -28.28 0.02
CA LYS A 690 72.27 -28.12 -0.97
C LYS A 690 72.32 -26.70 -1.55
N GLU A 691 71.18 -26.09 -1.83
CA GLU A 691 71.10 -24.71 -2.34
C GLU A 691 71.61 -23.70 -1.32
N GLN A 692 71.12 -23.77 -0.07
CA GLN A 692 71.58 -22.90 1.02
C GLN A 692 73.08 -23.06 1.29
N GLN A 693 73.60 -24.29 1.23
CA GLN A 693 75.03 -24.54 1.36
C GLN A 693 75.83 -23.84 0.24
N ALA A 694 75.35 -23.87 -1.00
CA ALA A 694 75.99 -23.16 -2.12
C ALA A 694 76.00 -21.63 -1.92
N THR A 695 74.92 -21.06 -1.37
CA THR A 695 74.85 -19.63 -1.04
C THR A 695 75.84 -19.25 0.06
N ILE A 696 75.95 -20.05 1.12
CA ILE A 696 76.92 -19.84 2.20
C ILE A 696 78.34 -19.84 1.63
N ASP A 697 78.66 -20.77 0.74
CA ASP A 697 79.99 -20.85 0.12
C ASP A 697 80.29 -19.65 -0.78
N GLN A 698 79.28 -19.09 -1.47
CA GLN A 698 79.42 -17.84 -2.23
C GLN A 698 79.68 -16.63 -1.32
N LEU A 699 78.89 -16.49 -0.25
CA LEU A 699 79.06 -15.38 0.71
C LEU A 699 80.44 -15.41 1.38
N ARG A 700 80.93 -16.60 1.75
CA ARG A 700 82.29 -16.79 2.29
C ARG A 700 83.35 -16.25 1.34
N LYS A 701 83.26 -16.58 0.04
CA LYS A 701 84.19 -16.05 -0.98
C LYS A 701 84.15 -14.53 -1.10
N CYS A 702 82.95 -13.92 -1.06
CA CYS A 702 82.83 -12.45 -1.10
C CYS A 702 83.43 -11.80 0.15
N THR A 703 83.23 -12.38 1.35
CA THR A 703 83.83 -11.84 2.57
C THR A 703 85.36 -11.89 2.53
N GLU A 704 85.96 -12.97 2.01
CA GLU A 704 87.41 -13.07 1.84
C GLU A 704 87.97 -12.01 0.88
N GLN A 705 87.22 -11.65 -0.17
CA GLN A 705 87.60 -10.58 -1.09
C GLN A 705 87.57 -9.20 -0.42
N LEU A 706 86.49 -8.88 0.29
CA LEU A 706 86.34 -7.60 0.98
C LEU A 706 87.41 -7.38 2.06
N VAL A 707 87.79 -8.43 2.79
CA VAL A 707 88.87 -8.35 3.79
C VAL A 707 90.19 -7.91 3.13
N LYS A 708 90.52 -8.46 1.95
CA LYS A 708 91.72 -8.06 1.19
C LYS A 708 91.68 -6.59 0.73
N GLU A 709 90.50 -6.10 0.32
CA GLU A 709 90.35 -4.70 -0.07
C GLU A 709 90.53 -3.73 1.11
N VAL A 710 89.99 -4.07 2.27
CA VAL A 710 90.14 -3.27 3.50
C VAL A 710 91.60 -3.18 3.94
N GLU A 711 92.35 -4.29 3.88
CA GLU A 711 93.79 -4.29 4.13
C GLU A 711 94.54 -3.36 3.16
N GLY A 712 94.17 -3.39 1.87
CA GLY A 712 94.74 -2.48 0.87
C GLY A 712 94.49 -1.00 1.18
N LEU A 713 93.28 -0.65 1.61
CA LEU A 713 92.92 0.73 1.97
C LEU A 713 93.61 1.21 3.24
N ARG A 714 93.77 0.34 4.25
CA ARG A 714 94.47 0.65 5.51
C ARG A 714 95.91 1.09 5.25
N ASN A 715 96.60 0.39 4.37
CA ASN A 715 97.97 0.73 3.97
C ASN A 715 98.05 2.10 3.25
N HIS A 716 96.99 2.51 2.55
CA HIS A 716 96.96 3.77 1.83
C HIS A 716 96.75 4.99 2.75
N VAL A 717 95.93 4.86 3.80
CA VAL A 717 95.63 5.97 4.73
C VAL A 717 96.83 6.37 5.59
N GLN A 718 97.67 5.42 5.99
CA GLN A 718 98.88 5.70 6.79
C GLN A 718 99.92 6.58 6.05
N SER A 719 99.81 6.74 4.73
CA SER A 719 100.74 7.54 3.92
C SER A 719 100.44 9.06 3.90
N ARG A 720 99.29 9.54 4.39
CA ARG A 720 98.82 10.93 4.18
C ARG A 720 99.02 11.92 5.34
N GLU A 721 99.28 11.50 6.58
CA GLU A 721 99.43 12.41 7.76
C GLU A 721 100.91 12.76 8.07
N GLY A 722 101.66 13.14 7.04
CA GLY A 722 103.12 13.15 7.00
C GLY A 722 103.93 14.14 7.87
N ARG A 723 103.52 14.56 9.09
CA ARG A 723 104.44 15.32 9.99
C ARG A 723 104.33 14.98 11.48
N GLY A 724 103.90 13.77 11.80
CA GLY A 724 104.00 13.20 13.13
C GLY A 724 103.83 11.69 13.08
N ILE A 725 104.50 10.98 13.98
CA ILE A 725 104.32 9.54 14.15
C ILE A 725 103.93 9.26 15.58
N ILE A 726 103.04 8.30 15.71
CA ILE A 726 102.75 7.70 17.01
C ILE A 726 103.33 6.29 16.95
N TRP A 727 104.42 6.11 17.65
CA TRP A 727 105.15 4.87 17.73
C TRP A 727 104.75 4.13 19.00
N ASP A 728 103.88 3.13 18.82
CA ASP A 728 103.41 2.30 19.92
C ASP A 728 104.40 1.16 20.17
N LEU A 729 104.96 1.13 21.39
CA LEU A 729 105.89 0.10 21.86
C LEU A 729 105.32 -0.70 23.04
N SER A 730 104.00 -0.58 23.31
CA SER A 730 103.35 -1.18 24.48
C SER A 730 103.48 -2.70 24.59
N ASP A 731 103.67 -3.39 23.45
CA ASP A 731 103.79 -4.85 23.35
C ASP A 731 105.26 -5.33 23.24
N GLU A 732 106.25 -4.44 23.35
CA GLU A 732 107.68 -4.75 23.11
C GLU A 732 108.51 -4.74 24.40
N ASP A 733 109.36 -5.76 24.60
CA ASP A 733 110.24 -5.89 25.77
C ASP A 733 111.60 -5.19 25.53
N LEU A 734 111.82 -4.05 26.20
CA LEU A 734 113.01 -3.21 26.04
C LEU A 734 114.23 -3.75 26.81
N VAL A 735 114.92 -4.72 26.22
CA VAL A 735 116.14 -5.34 26.77
C VAL A 735 117.44 -4.69 26.30
N GLU A 736 118.56 -4.99 26.96
CA GLU A 736 119.89 -4.48 26.56
C GLU A 736 120.22 -4.85 25.11
N GLY A 737 120.61 -3.86 24.29
CA GLY A 737 120.87 -4.04 22.87
C GLY A 737 119.63 -3.90 21.97
N PHE A 738 118.43 -3.71 22.53
CA PHE A 738 117.23 -3.41 21.75
C PHE A 738 117.43 -2.12 20.96
N CYS A 739 117.34 -2.22 19.63
CA CYS A 739 117.24 -1.08 18.71
C CYS A 739 116.07 -1.32 17.75
N LYS A 740 115.12 -0.40 17.70
CA LYS A 740 114.01 -0.44 16.73
C LYS A 740 113.90 0.90 16.04
N GLU A 741 113.58 0.85 14.76
CA GLU A 741 113.34 2.03 13.94
C GLU A 741 111.86 2.39 13.95
N SER A 742 111.56 3.67 13.94
CA SER A 742 110.20 4.17 13.78
C SER A 742 109.79 4.11 12.30
N PRO A 743 108.48 4.21 12.00
CA PRO A 743 108.03 4.57 10.66
C PRO A 743 108.71 5.87 10.19
N LYS A 744 108.97 5.98 8.89
CA LYS A 744 109.62 7.14 8.28
C LYS A 744 108.65 8.31 8.19
N ILE A 745 109.14 9.51 8.54
CA ILE A 745 108.40 10.76 8.40
C ILE A 745 108.93 11.50 7.18
N ASN A 746 108.14 11.56 6.11
CA ASN A 746 108.54 12.28 4.91
C ASN A 746 108.46 13.79 5.15
N LEU A 747 109.55 14.51 4.87
CA LEU A 747 109.65 15.96 5.10
C LEU A 747 108.88 16.79 4.07
N GLU A 748 108.67 16.23 2.87
CA GLU A 748 107.91 16.83 1.78
C GLU A 748 106.78 15.88 1.33
N ASN A 749 105.59 16.42 1.09
CA ASN A 749 104.46 15.62 0.61
C ASN A 749 104.77 15.04 -0.77
N GLY A 750 104.77 13.70 -0.88
CA GLY A 750 104.94 12.99 -2.15
C GLY A 750 106.38 12.62 -2.52
N SER A 751 107.34 12.80 -1.61
CA SER A 751 108.74 12.35 -1.79
C SER A 751 109.13 11.34 -0.72
N GLU A 752 109.46 10.10 -1.11
CA GLU A 752 110.06 9.08 -0.21
C GLU A 752 111.55 9.33 0.05
N SER A 753 112.18 10.18 -0.79
CA SER A 753 113.63 10.36 -0.76
C SER A 753 114.10 11.29 0.35
N LYS A 754 113.22 12.06 0.99
CA LYS A 754 113.57 12.97 2.10
C LYS A 754 112.75 12.64 3.34
N HIS A 755 113.37 11.98 4.32
CA HIS A 755 112.67 11.55 5.52
C HIS A 755 113.51 11.66 6.78
N VAL A 756 112.79 11.78 7.90
CA VAL A 756 113.32 11.68 9.25
C VAL A 756 112.83 10.37 9.84
N GLN A 757 113.74 9.64 10.49
CA GLN A 757 113.43 8.39 11.16
C GLN A 757 113.98 8.42 12.58
N ALA A 758 113.16 8.03 13.55
CA ALA A 758 113.58 7.90 14.94
C ALA A 758 114.04 6.48 15.22
N TRP A 759 115.04 6.34 16.08
CA TRP A 759 115.58 5.07 16.53
C TRP A 759 115.62 5.08 18.04
N ILE A 760 115.06 4.08 18.69
CA ILE A 760 115.29 3.89 20.12
C ILE A 760 116.34 2.82 20.29
N CYS A 761 117.35 3.07 21.12
CA CYS A 761 118.40 2.08 21.41
C CYS A 761 118.71 2.04 22.91
N CYS A 762 118.67 0.85 23.50
CA CYS A 762 118.98 0.61 24.92
C CYS A 762 120.42 0.13 25.10
N ARG A 763 121.23 0.83 25.91
CA ARG A 763 122.63 0.45 26.21
C ARG A 763 122.92 0.42 27.72
N ALA A 764 123.71 -0.57 28.17
CA ALA A 764 124.24 -0.64 29.53
C ALA A 764 125.53 0.19 29.67
N ASN A 765 125.59 1.05 30.68
CA ASN A 765 126.75 1.90 30.96
C ASN A 765 127.71 1.22 31.97
N GLY A 766 128.40 0.14 31.55
CA GLY A 766 129.45 -0.50 32.35
C GLY A 766 129.00 -1.07 33.71
N ARG A 767 129.87 -1.84 34.39
CA ARG A 767 129.50 -2.59 35.61
C ARG A 767 128.94 -1.68 36.70
N GLY A 768 127.63 -1.79 36.95
CA GLY A 768 126.96 -1.24 38.13
C GLY A 768 126.05 -0.03 37.92
N SER A 769 125.72 0.38 36.68
CA SER A 769 124.70 1.40 36.42
C SER A 769 123.53 0.87 35.57
N SER A 770 122.31 1.39 35.80
CA SER A 770 121.08 0.97 35.11
C SER A 770 121.14 1.25 33.60
N PRO A 771 120.58 0.37 32.74
CA PRO A 771 120.56 0.58 31.30
C PRO A 771 119.80 1.86 30.96
N THR A 772 120.35 2.66 30.04
CA THR A 772 119.73 3.90 29.57
C THR A 772 119.25 3.73 28.12
N ALA A 773 117.98 3.98 27.88
CA ALA A 773 117.39 4.08 26.54
C ALA A 773 117.65 5.48 25.97
N ALA A 774 118.14 5.56 24.74
CA ALA A 774 118.36 6.80 24.02
C ALA A 774 117.59 6.77 22.71
N ILE A 775 116.91 7.87 22.40
CA ILE A 775 116.25 8.08 21.11
C ILE A 775 117.20 8.89 20.22
N PHE A 776 117.44 8.39 19.02
CA PHE A 776 118.23 9.04 17.98
C PHE A 776 117.29 9.46 16.86
N LEU A 777 117.51 10.66 16.34
CA LEU A 777 116.87 11.10 15.11
C LEU A 777 117.89 11.03 13.98
N GLN A 778 117.54 10.30 12.93
CA GLN A 778 118.32 10.21 11.71
C GLN A 778 117.59 10.98 10.62
N CYS A 779 118.27 11.98 10.07
CA CYS A 779 117.84 12.72 8.89
C CYS A 779 118.75 12.33 7.73
N ASN A 780 118.19 12.17 6.54
CA ASN A 780 118.95 11.79 5.36
C ASN A 780 119.46 12.98 4.52
N GLU A 781 119.11 14.22 4.88
CA GLU A 781 119.63 15.47 4.32
C GLU A 781 119.94 16.49 5.44
N SER A 782 120.83 17.46 5.16
CA SER A 782 121.19 18.53 6.09
C SER A 782 120.02 19.48 6.34
N CYS A 783 119.53 19.51 7.58
CA CYS A 783 118.39 20.31 7.97
C CYS A 783 118.47 20.73 9.44
N LYS A 784 117.80 21.85 9.76
CA LYS A 784 117.51 22.23 11.14
C LYS A 784 116.07 21.86 11.47
N ILE A 785 115.87 20.99 12.46
CA ILE A 785 114.56 20.46 12.85
C ILE A 785 114.29 20.80 14.30
N ASP A 786 113.15 21.44 14.54
CA ASP A 786 112.57 21.60 15.87
C ASP A 786 111.49 20.53 16.05
N CYS A 787 111.74 19.57 16.94
CA CYS A 787 110.83 18.46 17.21
C CYS A 787 110.40 18.43 18.68
N GLU A 788 109.20 17.92 18.88
CA GLU A 788 108.67 17.58 20.19
C GLU A 788 108.60 16.07 20.31
N ILE A 789 109.28 15.55 21.32
CA ILE A 789 109.25 14.12 21.64
C ILE A 789 108.47 14.01 22.95
N SER A 790 107.36 13.27 22.90
CA SER A 790 106.58 12.94 24.09
C SER A 790 106.61 11.43 24.29
N VAL A 791 106.96 11.03 25.50
CA VAL A 791 106.97 9.65 25.95
C VAL A 791 106.03 9.58 27.15
N ASP A 792 104.93 8.83 27.01
CA ASP A 792 103.91 8.65 28.05
C ASP A 792 103.45 9.96 28.70
N GLY A 793 103.29 11.01 27.88
CA GLY A 793 102.75 12.31 28.27
C GLY A 793 103.76 13.29 28.88
N LYS A 794 105.03 12.91 29.08
CA LYS A 794 106.11 13.85 29.39
C LYS A 794 106.78 14.29 28.09
N THR A 795 106.84 15.60 27.90
CA THR A 795 107.17 16.17 26.60
C THR A 795 108.37 17.10 26.69
N GLU A 796 109.38 16.85 25.86
CA GLU A 796 110.54 17.72 25.70
C GLU A 796 110.57 18.28 24.27
N THR A 797 110.86 19.58 24.14
CA THR A 797 111.00 20.27 22.85
C THR A 797 112.48 20.53 22.59
N LEU A 798 112.96 20.15 21.41
CA LEU A 798 114.37 20.18 21.04
C LEU A 798 114.55 20.81 19.66
N SER A 799 115.62 21.60 19.51
CA SER A 799 116.06 22.17 18.24
C SER A 799 117.38 21.52 17.85
N ILE A 800 117.41 20.84 16.70
CA ILE A 800 118.57 20.08 16.22
C ILE A 800 119.07 20.72 14.92
N GLU A 801 120.33 21.17 14.90
CA GLU A 801 121.05 21.54 13.67
C GLU A 801 121.94 20.36 13.23
N SER A 802 121.62 19.73 12.10
CA SER A 802 122.36 18.59 11.57
C SER A 802 123.24 19.00 10.38
N THR A 803 124.48 19.41 10.63
CA THR A 803 125.45 19.87 9.61
C THR A 803 126.66 18.92 9.49
N GLU A 804 126.44 17.71 8.99
CA GLU A 804 127.45 16.65 8.74
C GLU A 804 127.70 15.71 9.94
N ASP A 805 127.12 14.52 9.81
CA ASP A 805 127.56 13.22 10.32
C ASP A 805 127.71 12.98 11.86
N TYR A 806 126.72 12.21 12.35
CA TYR A 806 126.68 11.32 13.52
C TYR A 806 126.14 11.85 14.86
N LYS A 807 124.86 11.49 15.09
CA LYS A 807 124.26 11.11 16.39
C LYS A 807 124.44 12.13 17.52
N THR A 808 123.55 13.11 17.60
CA THR A 808 123.35 13.87 18.84
C THR A 808 122.83 12.94 19.94
N LYS A 809 123.72 12.59 20.88
CA LYS A 809 123.42 11.71 22.00
C LYS A 809 122.70 12.52 23.08
N PHE A 810 121.44 12.21 23.34
CA PHE A 810 120.71 12.79 24.47
C PHE A 810 120.81 11.87 25.68
N PRO A 811 121.54 12.25 26.74
CA PRO A 811 121.39 11.62 28.04
C PRO A 811 120.06 12.12 28.65
N PHE A 812 119.05 11.27 28.67
CA PHE A 812 117.87 11.50 29.51
C PHE A 812 118.33 11.62 30.97
N PRO A 813 117.74 12.52 31.79
CA PRO A 813 118.00 12.54 33.22
C PRO A 813 117.71 11.14 33.78
N SER A 814 118.77 10.51 34.27
CA SER A 814 118.77 9.18 34.88
C SER A 814 117.70 9.08 35.96
N GLY A 815 116.63 8.31 35.70
CA GLY A 815 115.58 8.08 36.71
C GLY A 815 114.23 7.49 36.26
N LEU A 816 114.03 7.09 34.99
CA LEU A 816 112.73 6.56 34.51
C LEU A 816 112.89 5.37 33.54
N LEU A 817 113.57 4.30 33.98
CA LEU A 817 113.65 3.02 33.26
C LEU A 817 113.43 1.83 34.21
N GLU A 818 112.34 1.91 34.99
CA GLU A 818 111.75 0.76 35.69
C GLU A 818 110.21 0.68 35.50
N GLU A 819 109.62 1.44 34.56
CA GLU A 819 108.23 1.30 34.14
C GLU A 819 108.15 1.10 32.62
N LYS A 820 107.22 0.25 32.15
CA LYS A 820 107.00 -0.04 30.73
C LYS A 820 106.83 1.26 29.94
N LEU A 821 107.69 1.50 28.96
CA LEU A 821 107.52 2.60 28.01
C LEU A 821 106.30 2.29 27.15
N GLY A 822 105.28 3.15 27.21
CA GLY A 822 104.06 3.01 26.41
C GLY A 822 104.22 3.64 25.03
N LYS A 823 103.44 4.68 24.77
CA LYS A 823 103.31 5.26 23.43
C LYS A 823 104.28 6.43 23.28
N ILE A 824 105.24 6.31 22.36
CA ILE A 824 106.15 7.40 22.02
C ILE A 824 105.53 8.18 20.86
N SER A 825 105.15 9.43 21.09
CA SER A 825 104.72 10.31 20.02
C SER A 825 105.84 11.26 19.65
N LEU A 826 106.23 11.24 18.38
CA LEU A 826 107.20 12.17 17.83
C LEU A 826 106.49 13.11 16.85
N ARG A 827 106.51 14.39 17.16
CA ARG A 827 105.87 15.43 16.35
C ARG A 827 106.91 16.46 15.92
N ILE A 828 106.98 16.73 14.62
CA ILE A 828 107.88 17.78 14.11
C ILE A 828 107.11 19.11 14.21
N LYS A 829 107.66 20.08 14.96
CA LYS A 829 107.03 21.39 15.19
C LYS A 829 107.45 22.41 14.14
N ALA A 830 108.74 22.54 13.88
CA ALA A 830 109.25 23.46 12.85
C ALA A 830 110.43 22.85 12.10
N LEU A 831 110.60 23.25 10.84
CA LEU A 831 111.66 22.75 9.97
C LEU A 831 112.25 23.91 9.18
N LYS A 832 113.57 24.05 9.20
CA LYS A 832 114.31 25.07 8.47
C LYS A 832 115.39 24.42 7.60
N LEU A 833 115.15 24.45 6.29
CA LEU A 833 116.06 23.97 5.25
C LEU A 833 116.98 25.14 4.83
N GLU A 834 118.30 24.92 4.71
CA GLU A 834 119.23 25.98 4.31
C GLU A 834 118.88 26.54 2.92
N GLY A 835 118.66 27.86 2.85
CA GLY A 835 118.27 28.59 1.63
C GLY A 835 116.80 28.98 1.52
N GLY A 836 115.93 28.59 2.46
CA GLY A 836 114.50 28.94 2.49
C GLY A 836 114.08 29.85 3.65
N THR A 837 113.06 30.69 3.43
CA THR A 837 112.43 31.56 4.46
C THR A 837 111.92 30.75 5.65
N VAL A 838 112.16 31.25 6.86
CA VAL A 838 111.74 30.60 8.11
C VAL A 838 110.22 30.61 8.23
N GLN A 839 109.58 29.44 8.21
CA GLN A 839 108.20 29.29 8.68
C GLN A 839 108.23 28.94 10.17
N TYR A 840 107.93 29.93 11.01
CA TYR A 840 107.53 29.68 12.40
C TYR A 840 106.00 29.66 12.42
N ASP A 841 105.38 28.58 12.88
CA ASP A 841 103.97 28.58 13.26
C ASP A 841 103.79 27.76 14.55
N TYR A 842 103.01 28.31 15.47
CA TYR A 842 102.80 27.86 16.86
C TYR A 842 102.11 26.49 16.98
#